data_AF-D7G141-F1
#
_entry.id   AF-D7G141-F1
#
_cell.length_a   1.000
_cell.length_b   1.000
_cell.length_c   1.000
_cell.angle_alpha   90.00
_cell.angle_beta   90.00
_cell.angle_gamma   90.00
#
_symmetry.space_group_name_H-M   'P 1'
#
loop_
_entity.id
_entity.type
_entity.pdbx_description
1 polymer ?
#
loop_
_entity_poly.entity_id
_entity_poly.type
_entity_poly.pdbx_seq_one_letter_code
_entity_poly.pdbx_strand_id
1 'polypeptide(L)'
;MLRRHFKQRDAFRETASAQIKQLNAALDLAISAMDEPWRDLENGWERHQQYLVDVGVRPTTGNEGVLRLNIGGVPANVHRSLIAEAEGFKGSVLGALFEQMWDERVPRDMDGRIVLDESPACVKHIIHTLLRGGCTTRTKETASLCHFRSAAGPSAAVAAHEEPYLLYISHVLGLSNVIPACPNTKGMVVAGGTTTANPLQLPQWSSLLRSWCPGDPAGLHLLYRASRDGFSTGPFQQCVRGVCETITLIRVKSDDGRPDSVVGGFSDIEIVPQEVGMETGNQRSSSAFLFLLDSPGGGFPTAKKWSIKEGEDSCAIHWPETADVCAGPAFGLEDMCVTFSESEGQSGSSGCTLSTGGEFYDVDEDSPFVGLDGKEVAEIEIFRVDKTARVEHQDVAPVATTPPQSNIFPDKRKHFLHPDRSADEIEAAYALQFGSSLAELLMEEQMALAYAQTELEEAKKRAAATARALAIVYGPGVASARVEENAVVELSVRGMSVTTLRSTLEACPDSAFSTWLGAADRPVGCGDDGEANDEGLGGRTSEDCRRKVDCDPSCFSKILDVMRMRKRAAWVTDDQQGALIREAGGGHTVRIPVPESDRACFKNLVHTLFPECEDFVMDMIEPWDNVPVAMTSAPCHSILEPMSDKEAETSPPECASSEEPQQTGPVRRPSRRTGNAGQLLMDRLQQLPRRASLRSTASAATTSDSP
;
A
#
# COMPACT_ATOMS: atom_id res chain seq x y z
N MET A 1 13.36 -60.20 56.73
CA MET A 1 13.50 -58.85 56.12
C MET A 1 14.01 -58.90 54.69
N LEU A 2 15.16 -59.54 54.39
CA LEU A 2 15.73 -59.61 53.04
C LEU A 2 14.77 -60.08 51.93
N ARG A 3 14.00 -61.16 52.14
CA ARG A 3 12.97 -61.60 51.18
C ARG A 3 11.85 -60.58 50.94
N ARG A 4 11.56 -59.72 51.93
CA ARG A 4 10.54 -58.66 51.81
C ARG A 4 11.08 -57.50 50.97
N HIS A 5 12.35 -57.14 51.15
CA HIS A 5 13.05 -56.17 50.31
C HIS A 5 13.19 -56.63 48.86
N PHE A 6 13.52 -57.89 48.60
CA PHE A 6 13.58 -58.41 47.22
C PHE A 6 12.23 -58.32 46.50
N LYS A 7 11.14 -58.75 47.15
CA LYS A 7 9.79 -58.66 46.57
C LYS A 7 9.35 -57.21 46.31
N GLN A 8 9.72 -56.27 47.19
CA GLN A 8 9.45 -54.84 46.96
C GLN A 8 10.24 -54.30 45.76
N ARG A 9 11.49 -54.74 45.59
CA ARG A 9 12.34 -54.31 44.48
C ARG A 9 11.83 -54.82 43.12
N ASP A 10 11.33 -56.05 43.07
CA ASP A 10 10.76 -56.63 41.86
C ASP A 10 9.45 -55.94 41.47
N ALA A 11 8.55 -55.70 42.44
CA ALA A 11 7.31 -54.94 42.22
C ALA A 11 7.57 -53.50 41.74
N PHE A 12 8.62 -52.87 42.28
CA PHE A 12 9.06 -51.55 41.83
C PHE A 12 9.57 -51.57 40.39
N ARG A 13 10.43 -52.53 40.01
CA ARG A 13 10.92 -52.70 38.63
C ARG A 13 9.78 -52.93 37.64
N GLU A 14 8.79 -53.74 37.99
CA GLU A 14 7.62 -53.97 37.15
C GLU A 14 6.80 -52.68 36.95
N THR A 15 6.59 -51.92 38.03
CA THR A 15 5.85 -50.65 37.98
C THR A 15 6.60 -49.60 37.14
N ALA A 16 7.91 -49.45 37.34
CA ALA A 16 8.75 -48.55 36.55
C ALA A 16 8.77 -48.94 35.06
N SER A 17 8.87 -50.25 34.76
CA SER A 17 8.80 -50.75 33.38
C SER A 17 7.44 -50.44 32.72
N ALA A 18 6.34 -50.59 33.46
CA ALA A 18 5.00 -50.24 32.97
C ALA A 18 4.87 -48.72 32.70
N GLN A 19 5.39 -47.88 33.60
CA GLN A 19 5.39 -46.42 33.42
C GLN A 19 6.24 -45.98 32.23
N ILE A 20 7.43 -46.56 32.04
CA ILE A 20 8.27 -46.29 30.86
C ILE A 20 7.54 -46.69 29.57
N LYS A 21 6.87 -47.83 29.54
CA LYS A 21 6.05 -48.25 28.39
C LYS A 21 4.91 -47.27 28.10
N GLN A 22 4.23 -46.81 29.14
CA GLN A 22 3.15 -45.83 29.01
C GLN A 22 3.67 -44.47 28.52
N LEU A 23 4.83 -44.02 29.02
CA LEU A 23 5.47 -42.78 28.59
C LEU A 23 5.94 -42.87 27.14
N ASN A 24 6.56 -43.99 26.73
CA ASN A 24 6.94 -44.22 25.35
C ASN A 24 5.72 -44.25 24.43
N ALA A 25 4.62 -44.91 24.83
CA ALA A 25 3.38 -44.91 24.05
C ALA A 25 2.76 -43.51 23.93
N ALA A 26 2.78 -42.71 25.00
CA ALA A 26 2.32 -41.33 24.98
C ALA A 26 3.20 -40.44 24.09
N LEU A 27 4.53 -40.64 24.13
CA LEU A 27 5.47 -39.95 23.27
C LEU A 27 5.29 -40.35 21.80
N ASP A 28 5.15 -41.63 21.50
CA ASP A 28 4.87 -42.12 20.14
C ASP A 28 3.55 -41.54 19.61
N LEU A 29 2.53 -41.44 20.46
CA LEU A 29 1.26 -40.80 20.11
C LEU A 29 1.44 -39.30 19.84
N ALA A 30 2.19 -38.59 20.68
CA ALA A 30 2.47 -37.16 20.50
C ALA A 30 3.29 -36.89 19.23
N ILE A 31 4.31 -37.72 18.95
CA ILE A 31 5.09 -37.66 17.71
C ILE A 31 4.19 -37.93 16.51
N SER A 32 3.38 -38.98 16.56
CA SER A 32 2.46 -39.32 15.47
C SER A 32 1.42 -38.22 15.21
N ALA A 33 0.96 -37.54 16.25
CA ALA A 33 0.05 -36.40 16.14
C ALA A 33 0.69 -35.16 15.49
N MET A 34 2.02 -35.01 15.56
CA MET A 34 2.76 -33.92 14.89
C MET A 34 3.21 -34.30 13.46
N ASP A 35 3.35 -35.58 13.16
CA ASP A 35 3.82 -36.06 11.85
C ASP A 35 2.90 -35.66 10.68
N GLU A 36 1.58 -35.66 10.89
CA GLU A 36 0.60 -35.25 9.87
C GLU A 36 0.67 -33.73 9.59
N PRO A 37 0.59 -32.83 10.60
CA PRO A 37 0.78 -31.39 10.38
C PRO A 37 2.11 -31.00 9.72
N TRP A 38 3.22 -31.67 10.08
CA TRP A 38 4.51 -31.43 9.43
C TRP A 38 4.50 -31.85 7.96
N ARG A 39 3.89 -33.00 7.64
CA ARG A 39 3.74 -33.46 6.26
C ARG A 39 2.84 -32.52 5.44
N ASP A 40 1.76 -32.02 6.04
CA ASP A 40 0.88 -31.04 5.40
C ASP A 40 1.60 -29.71 5.12
N LEU A 41 2.46 -29.27 6.05
CA LEU A 41 3.32 -28.10 5.86
C LEU A 41 4.33 -28.32 4.73
N GLU A 42 5.02 -29.47 4.70
CA GLU A 42 5.95 -29.84 3.61
C GLU A 42 5.24 -29.86 2.25
N ASN A 43 4.10 -30.55 2.16
CA ASN A 43 3.26 -30.58 0.96
C ASN A 43 2.79 -29.16 0.57
N GLY A 44 2.50 -28.31 1.55
CA GLY A 44 2.10 -26.92 1.35
C GLY A 44 3.22 -26.08 0.73
N TRP A 45 4.46 -26.27 1.19
CA TRP A 45 5.65 -25.63 0.62
C TRP A 45 5.96 -26.14 -0.79
N GLU A 46 5.85 -27.45 -1.04
CA GLU A 46 6.03 -28.01 -2.39
C GLU A 46 4.99 -27.46 -3.37
N ARG A 47 3.70 -27.40 -2.98
CA ARG A 47 2.65 -26.78 -3.79
C ARG A 47 2.92 -25.30 -4.02
N HIS A 48 3.40 -24.58 -3.02
CA HIS A 48 3.75 -23.17 -3.16
C HIS A 48 4.92 -22.98 -4.13
N GLN A 49 5.97 -23.78 -4.02
CA GLN A 49 7.11 -23.76 -4.94
C GLN A 49 6.68 -24.13 -6.36
N GLN A 50 5.84 -25.16 -6.53
CA GLN A 50 5.29 -25.51 -7.82
C GLN A 50 4.44 -24.38 -8.39
N TYR A 51 3.58 -23.76 -7.57
CA TYR A 51 2.83 -22.58 -7.98
C TYR A 51 3.76 -21.46 -8.46
N LEU A 52 4.84 -21.16 -7.73
CA LEU A 52 5.85 -20.18 -8.13
C LEU A 52 6.48 -20.56 -9.48
N VAL A 53 6.83 -21.83 -9.70
CA VAL A 53 7.36 -22.30 -10.99
C VAL A 53 6.34 -22.17 -12.13
N ASP A 54 5.08 -22.55 -11.88
CA ASP A 54 3.99 -22.51 -12.86
C ASP A 54 3.69 -21.07 -13.28
N VAL A 55 3.73 -20.14 -12.32
CA VAL A 55 3.65 -18.70 -12.59
C VAL A 55 5.00 -18.12 -12.99
N GLY A 56 6.05 -18.91 -13.28
CA GLY A 56 7.33 -18.44 -13.80
C GLY A 56 8.19 -17.58 -12.85
N VAL A 57 7.94 -17.64 -11.54
CA VAL A 57 8.81 -17.06 -10.51
C VAL A 57 10.07 -17.89 -10.38
N ARG A 58 11.21 -17.21 -10.47
CA ARG A 58 12.49 -17.80 -10.11
C ARG A 58 13.06 -17.05 -8.90
N PRO A 59 13.42 -17.75 -7.81
CA PRO A 59 14.10 -17.10 -6.69
C PRO A 59 15.44 -16.54 -7.17
N THR A 60 15.54 -15.22 -7.35
CA THR A 60 16.82 -14.57 -7.63
C THR A 60 17.60 -14.42 -6.32
N THR A 61 18.86 -14.83 -6.29
CA THR A 61 19.68 -14.87 -5.07
C THR A 61 20.30 -13.53 -4.66
N GLY A 62 19.78 -12.37 -5.11
CA GLY A 62 20.49 -11.09 -5.01
C GLY A 62 19.66 -9.91 -4.51
N ASN A 63 19.56 -9.73 -3.18
CA ASN A 63 18.82 -8.63 -2.54
C ASN A 63 19.36 -7.20 -2.82
N GLU A 64 20.57 -7.06 -3.35
CA GLU A 64 21.28 -5.76 -3.47
C GLU A 64 21.36 -5.21 -4.91
N GLY A 65 20.33 -5.46 -5.73
CA GLY A 65 20.31 -5.06 -7.13
C GLY A 65 19.88 -3.61 -7.39
N VAL A 66 20.50 -2.98 -8.39
CA VAL A 66 19.97 -1.79 -9.08
C VAL A 66 18.89 -2.27 -10.07
N LEU A 67 17.67 -1.76 -9.92
CA LEU A 67 16.61 -1.92 -10.93
C LEU A 67 16.94 -1.05 -12.13
N ARG A 68 17.22 -1.70 -13.27
CA ARG A 68 17.33 -1.03 -14.57
C ARG A 68 15.93 -0.99 -15.19
N LEU A 69 15.33 0.18 -15.22
CA LEU A 69 13.97 0.42 -15.73
C LEU A 69 14.04 1.17 -17.07
N ASN A 70 13.08 0.92 -17.95
CA ASN A 70 12.74 1.73 -19.12
C ASN A 70 11.29 2.17 -18.95
N ILE A 71 11.09 3.42 -18.58
CA ILE A 71 9.76 3.97 -18.28
C ILE A 71 9.32 4.74 -19.51
N GLY A 72 8.40 4.18 -20.29
CA GLY A 72 7.85 4.84 -21.48
C GLY A 72 8.89 5.27 -22.54
N GLY A 73 10.10 4.70 -22.56
CA GLY A 73 11.21 5.15 -23.42
C GLY A 73 12.38 5.79 -22.67
N VAL A 74 12.20 6.13 -21.39
CA VAL A 74 13.21 6.82 -20.58
C VAL A 74 13.91 5.82 -19.66
N PRO A 75 15.23 5.59 -19.81
CA PRO A 75 15.97 4.72 -18.92
C PRO A 75 16.11 5.35 -17.52
N ALA A 76 15.86 4.56 -16.49
CA ALA A 76 16.02 4.93 -15.10
C ALA A 76 16.70 3.80 -14.31
N ASN A 77 17.53 4.17 -13.34
CA ASN A 77 18.16 3.22 -12.43
C ASN A 77 17.74 3.55 -11.00
N VAL A 78 17.20 2.57 -10.29
CA VAL A 78 16.71 2.75 -8.91
C VAL A 78 17.22 1.63 -8.02
N HIS A 79 17.78 1.95 -6.86
CA HIS A 79 18.20 0.92 -5.90
C HIS A 79 17.00 0.30 -5.21
N ARG A 80 16.90 -1.04 -5.21
CA ARG A 80 15.81 -1.77 -4.54
C ARG A 80 15.67 -1.43 -3.06
N SER A 81 16.79 -1.27 -2.37
CA SER A 81 16.80 -0.92 -0.94
C SER A 81 16.06 0.40 -0.67
N LEU A 82 16.24 1.40 -1.52
CA LEU A 82 15.56 2.69 -1.37
C LEU A 82 14.05 2.56 -1.56
N ILE A 83 13.63 1.71 -2.49
CA ILE A 83 12.21 1.51 -2.71
C ILE A 83 11.60 0.68 -1.58
N ALA A 84 12.29 -0.36 -1.12
CA ALA A 84 11.86 -1.20 0.01
C ALA A 84 11.76 -0.44 1.34
N GLU A 85 12.61 0.58 1.54
CA GLU A 85 12.60 1.45 2.73
C GLU A 85 11.58 2.60 2.64
N ALA A 86 11.05 2.92 1.45
CA ALA A 86 10.12 4.03 1.27
C ALA A 86 8.77 3.75 1.92
N GLU A 87 8.27 4.73 2.70
CA GLU A 87 6.97 4.64 3.36
C GLU A 87 5.84 4.51 2.33
N GLY A 88 4.90 3.61 2.60
CA GLY A 88 3.78 3.27 1.73
C GLY A 88 4.15 2.49 0.45
N PHE A 89 5.43 2.16 0.23
CA PHE A 89 5.81 1.22 -0.81
C PHE A 89 5.46 -0.22 -0.42
N LYS A 90 5.70 -0.60 0.84
CA LYS A 90 5.35 -1.93 1.36
C LYS A 90 3.84 -2.14 1.31
N GLY A 91 3.41 -3.18 0.60
CA GLY A 91 1.99 -3.49 0.39
C GLY A 91 1.34 -2.77 -0.80
N SER A 92 2.03 -1.85 -1.47
CA SER A 92 1.57 -1.26 -2.73
C SER A 92 1.74 -2.23 -3.91
N VAL A 93 1.07 -1.95 -5.02
CA VAL A 93 1.20 -2.74 -6.27
C VAL A 93 2.61 -2.61 -6.83
N LEU A 94 3.16 -1.39 -6.88
CA LEU A 94 4.55 -1.18 -7.29
C LEU A 94 5.53 -1.86 -6.32
N GLY A 95 5.18 -1.84 -5.03
CA GLY A 95 5.75 -2.62 -3.92
C GLY A 95 6.01 -4.06 -4.28
N ALA A 96 4.90 -4.77 -4.43
CA ALA A 96 4.88 -6.18 -4.73
C ALA A 96 5.56 -6.49 -6.06
N LEU A 97 5.51 -5.59 -7.05
CA LEU A 97 6.13 -5.79 -8.36
C LEU A 97 7.66 -5.83 -8.30
N PHE A 98 8.27 -5.02 -7.43
CA PHE A 98 9.72 -4.94 -7.28
C PHE A 98 10.28 -5.81 -6.14
N GLU A 99 9.42 -6.56 -5.45
CA GLU A 99 9.87 -7.73 -4.71
C GLU A 99 10.44 -8.76 -5.70
N GLN A 100 11.69 -9.17 -5.48
CA GLN A 100 12.62 -9.75 -6.48
C GLN A 100 12.16 -11.01 -7.23
N MET A 101 11.02 -11.57 -6.89
CA MET A 101 10.55 -12.87 -7.34
C MET A 101 10.18 -12.89 -8.85
N TRP A 102 10.04 -11.75 -9.53
CA TRP A 102 9.37 -11.68 -10.84
C TRP A 102 10.18 -11.04 -11.96
N ASP A 103 11.45 -10.76 -11.70
CA ASP A 103 12.34 -10.05 -12.62
C ASP A 103 12.43 -10.67 -14.01
N GLU A 104 12.35 -12.00 -14.12
CA GLU A 104 12.48 -12.69 -15.40
C GLU A 104 11.21 -12.65 -16.25
N ARG A 105 10.05 -12.35 -15.65
CA ARG A 105 8.77 -12.33 -16.37
C ARG A 105 8.34 -10.96 -16.85
N VAL A 106 8.78 -9.93 -16.16
CA VAL A 106 8.43 -8.56 -16.53
C VAL A 106 8.99 -8.28 -17.93
N PRO A 107 8.22 -7.64 -18.82
CA PRO A 107 8.68 -7.30 -20.16
C PRO A 107 10.00 -6.51 -20.11
N ARG A 108 10.94 -6.85 -20.99
CA ARG A 108 12.26 -6.19 -21.07
C ARG A 108 12.51 -5.62 -22.46
N ASP A 109 13.17 -4.47 -22.49
CA ASP A 109 13.66 -3.87 -23.73
C ASP A 109 14.90 -4.61 -24.26
N MET A 110 15.40 -4.20 -25.43
CA MET A 110 16.60 -4.79 -26.05
C MET A 110 17.86 -4.66 -25.18
N ASP A 111 17.90 -3.69 -24.26
CA ASP A 111 18.99 -3.45 -23.31
C ASP A 111 18.86 -4.29 -22.02
N GLY A 112 17.84 -5.15 -21.94
CA GLY A 112 17.52 -5.97 -20.79
C GLY A 112 16.97 -5.19 -19.59
N ARG A 113 16.44 -3.98 -19.78
CA ARG A 113 15.80 -3.17 -18.74
C ARG A 113 14.33 -3.54 -18.61
N ILE A 114 13.80 -3.53 -17.40
CA ILE A 114 12.38 -3.77 -17.13
C ILE A 114 11.57 -2.61 -17.70
N VAL A 115 10.65 -2.89 -18.61
CA VAL A 115 9.81 -1.86 -19.23
C VAL A 115 8.62 -1.58 -18.34
N LEU A 116 8.52 -0.37 -17.81
CA LEU A 116 7.29 0.14 -17.20
C LEU A 116 6.53 0.92 -18.26
N ASP A 117 5.40 0.37 -18.70
CA ASP A 117 4.56 1.00 -19.72
C ASP A 117 3.63 2.05 -19.11
N GLU A 118 4.24 3.11 -18.62
CA GLU A 118 3.62 4.25 -17.95
C GLU A 118 4.24 5.57 -18.40
N SER A 119 3.58 6.70 -18.09
CA SER A 119 4.14 8.03 -18.37
C SER A 119 5.47 8.23 -17.64
N PRO A 120 6.56 8.56 -18.37
CA PRO A 120 7.85 8.84 -17.75
C PRO A 120 7.79 10.01 -16.76
N ALA A 121 6.98 11.03 -17.05
CA ALA A 121 6.84 12.22 -16.22
C ALA A 121 6.17 11.86 -14.87
N CYS A 122 5.07 11.10 -14.92
CA CYS A 122 4.35 10.68 -13.73
C CYS A 122 5.23 9.77 -12.86
N VAL A 123 5.78 8.68 -13.40
CA VAL A 123 6.57 7.72 -12.62
C VAL A 123 7.86 8.34 -12.07
N LYS A 124 8.51 9.25 -12.81
CA LYS A 124 9.64 10.02 -12.28
C LYS A 124 9.24 10.80 -11.04
N HIS A 125 8.07 11.45 -11.06
CA HIS A 125 7.56 12.16 -9.89
C HIS A 125 7.20 11.22 -8.75
N ILE A 126 6.53 10.10 -9.02
CA ILE A 126 6.23 9.06 -8.02
C ILE A 126 7.51 8.65 -7.27
N ILE A 127 8.53 8.24 -8.02
CA ILE A 127 9.81 7.78 -7.45
C ILE A 127 10.49 8.90 -6.68
N HIS A 128 10.52 10.12 -7.22
CA HIS A 128 11.13 11.26 -6.53
C HIS A 128 10.40 11.61 -5.21
N THR A 129 9.07 11.59 -5.20
CA THR A 129 8.26 11.86 -4.02
C THR A 129 8.46 10.79 -2.95
N LEU A 130 8.47 9.50 -3.35
CA LEU A 130 8.76 8.38 -2.45
C LEU A 130 10.12 8.52 -1.76
N LEU A 131 11.16 8.84 -2.53
CA LEU A 131 12.52 8.98 -2.02
C LEU A 131 12.70 10.20 -1.12
N ARG A 132 11.92 11.26 -1.35
CA ARG A 132 11.95 12.47 -0.52
C ARG A 132 11.20 12.27 0.79
N GLY A 133 10.07 11.57 0.78
CA GLY A 133 9.24 11.30 1.96
C GLY A 133 9.95 10.50 3.04
N GLY A 134 10.71 9.47 2.66
CA GLY A 134 11.46 8.64 3.61
C GLY A 134 12.73 9.28 4.18
N CYS A 135 13.10 10.49 3.75
CA CYS A 135 14.43 11.05 3.97
C CYS A 135 14.44 12.34 4.81
N THR A 136 13.59 12.45 5.85
CA THR A 136 13.59 13.62 6.75
C THR A 136 14.86 13.73 7.61
N THR A 137 15.69 12.69 7.70
CA THR A 137 16.88 12.66 8.58
C THR A 137 18.21 12.32 7.88
N ARG A 138 18.24 12.05 6.57
CA ARG A 138 19.48 11.68 5.84
C ARG A 138 20.00 12.82 4.96
N THR A 139 21.25 13.18 5.22
CA THR A 139 22.06 14.23 4.56
C THR A 139 22.29 13.96 3.06
N LYS A 140 22.78 14.99 2.36
CA LYS A 140 23.00 15.22 0.90
C LYS A 140 23.42 14.05 -0.03
N GLU A 141 23.69 12.83 0.44
CA GLU A 141 24.12 11.69 -0.39
C GLU A 141 22.99 11.01 -1.18
N THR A 142 21.72 11.13 -0.79
CA THR A 142 20.60 10.43 -1.44
C THR A 142 20.27 10.96 -2.84
N ALA A 143 20.61 12.21 -3.16
CA ALA A 143 20.41 12.78 -4.49
C ALA A 143 21.25 12.09 -5.59
N SER A 144 22.33 11.39 -5.21
CA SER A 144 23.17 10.63 -6.14
C SER A 144 22.60 9.25 -6.50
N LEU A 145 21.58 8.75 -5.80
CA LEU A 145 21.17 7.34 -5.91
C LEU A 145 20.07 7.07 -6.95
N CYS A 146 19.48 8.09 -7.58
CA CYS A 146 18.50 7.93 -8.65
C CYS A 146 18.88 8.77 -9.86
N HIS A 147 19.39 8.10 -10.88
CA HIS A 147 19.83 8.73 -12.12
C HIS A 147 18.75 8.57 -13.20
N PHE A 148 17.88 9.57 -13.33
CA PHE A 148 17.09 9.75 -14.55
C PHE A 148 17.93 10.51 -15.56
N ARG A 149 18.21 9.92 -16.73
CA ARG A 149 19.00 10.55 -17.82
C ARG A 149 18.25 11.67 -18.56
N SER A 150 17.36 12.40 -17.89
CA SER A 150 16.61 13.50 -18.48
C SER A 150 17.41 14.79 -18.37
N ALA A 151 17.51 15.55 -19.46
CA ALA A 151 18.23 16.82 -19.53
C ALA A 151 17.60 17.96 -18.71
N ALA A 152 16.42 17.75 -18.12
CA ALA A 152 15.72 18.74 -17.29
C ALA A 152 16.15 18.64 -15.82
N GLY A 153 16.53 19.79 -15.24
CA GLY A 153 17.13 19.92 -13.92
C GLY A 153 16.30 19.40 -12.71
N PRO A 154 16.88 19.44 -11.50
CA PRO A 154 16.48 18.59 -10.36
C PRO A 154 15.15 18.90 -9.65
N SER A 155 14.26 19.76 -10.17
CA SER A 155 13.03 20.10 -9.46
C SER A 155 11.94 20.66 -10.40
N ALA A 156 11.68 19.97 -11.51
CA ALA A 156 10.47 20.26 -12.25
C ALA A 156 9.28 19.66 -11.48
N ALA A 157 8.44 20.52 -10.90
CA ALA A 157 7.09 20.12 -10.52
C ALA A 157 6.46 19.39 -11.73
N VAL A 158 5.62 18.39 -11.46
CA VAL A 158 4.84 17.75 -12.52
C VAL A 158 4.04 18.85 -13.20
N ALA A 159 4.09 18.89 -14.54
CA ALA A 159 3.32 19.86 -15.28
C ALA A 159 1.84 19.67 -14.91
N ALA A 160 1.10 20.75 -14.69
CA ALA A 160 -0.25 20.65 -14.14
C ALA A 160 -1.19 19.77 -15.01
N HIS A 161 -0.97 19.73 -16.34
CA HIS A 161 -1.69 18.86 -17.27
C HIS A 161 -1.31 17.36 -17.21
N GLU A 162 -0.40 16.97 -16.32
CA GLU A 162 -0.08 15.57 -16.01
C GLU A 162 -0.71 15.15 -14.68
N GLU A 163 -1.24 16.09 -13.89
CA GLU A 163 -1.76 15.82 -12.54
C GLU A 163 -2.93 14.83 -12.50
N PRO A 164 -3.96 14.92 -13.38
CA PRO A 164 -5.05 13.94 -13.38
C PRO A 164 -4.55 12.53 -13.68
N TYR A 165 -3.60 12.40 -14.60
CA TYR A 165 -3.03 11.10 -14.95
C TYR A 165 -2.05 10.57 -13.88
N LEU A 166 -1.30 11.47 -13.22
CA LEU A 166 -0.47 11.12 -12.07
C LEU A 166 -1.32 10.53 -10.93
N LEU A 167 -2.47 11.12 -10.63
CA LEU A 167 -3.42 10.61 -9.64
C LEU A 167 -3.95 9.23 -10.01
N TYR A 168 -4.33 9.06 -11.27
CA TYR A 168 -4.75 7.76 -11.78
C TYR A 168 -3.64 6.70 -11.61
N ILE A 169 -2.41 6.99 -12.06
CA ILE A 169 -1.28 6.07 -11.95
C ILE A 169 -0.95 5.79 -10.48
N SER A 170 -0.94 6.82 -9.61
CA SER A 170 -0.62 6.63 -8.20
C SER A 170 -1.61 5.65 -7.57
N HIS A 171 -2.89 5.78 -7.87
CA HIS A 171 -3.91 4.87 -7.38
C HIS A 171 -3.75 3.46 -7.90
N VAL A 172 -3.58 3.32 -9.20
CA VAL A 172 -3.38 2.04 -9.88
C VAL A 172 -2.14 1.30 -9.35
N LEU A 173 -1.08 2.04 -9.02
CA LEU A 173 0.14 1.49 -8.43
C LEU A 173 0.04 1.28 -6.91
N GLY A 174 -1.11 1.52 -6.30
CA GLY A 174 -1.34 1.34 -4.86
C GLY A 174 -0.60 2.37 -4.00
N LEU A 175 -0.35 3.55 -4.53
CA LEU A 175 0.43 4.64 -3.94
C LEU A 175 -0.41 5.88 -3.61
N SER A 176 -1.75 5.77 -3.60
CA SER A 176 -2.68 6.88 -3.28
C SER A 176 -2.37 7.54 -1.94
N ASN A 177 -1.87 6.76 -0.97
CA ASN A 177 -1.54 7.26 0.37
C ASN A 177 -0.20 7.99 0.41
N VAL A 178 0.67 7.78 -0.58
CA VAL A 178 2.05 8.32 -0.60
C VAL A 178 2.19 9.53 -1.48
N ILE A 179 1.45 9.55 -2.58
CA ILE A 179 1.35 10.71 -3.43
C ILE A 179 0.07 11.42 -3.01
N PRO A 180 0.16 12.37 -2.05
CA PRO A 180 -0.99 13.21 -1.80
C PRO A 180 -1.39 13.80 -3.14
N ALA A 181 -2.67 13.70 -3.50
CA ALA A 181 -3.24 14.52 -4.55
C ALA A 181 -2.66 15.91 -4.37
N CYS A 182 -1.96 16.45 -5.36
CA CYS A 182 -1.10 17.65 -5.37
C CYS A 182 -0.67 18.37 -4.07
N PRO A 183 0.53 19.00 -4.01
CA PRO A 183 0.98 19.76 -2.84
C PRO A 183 0.03 20.89 -2.38
N ASN A 184 -0.91 21.34 -3.21
CA ASN A 184 -1.96 22.31 -2.83
C ASN A 184 -3.23 21.65 -2.24
N THR A 185 -3.42 20.36 -2.48
CA THR A 185 -4.42 19.50 -1.85
C THR A 185 -3.72 18.70 -0.75
N LYS A 186 -3.23 19.39 0.29
CA LYS A 186 -2.93 18.73 1.58
C LYS A 186 -4.25 18.15 2.11
N GLY A 187 -4.60 16.97 1.59
CA GLY A 187 -5.60 16.11 2.17
C GLY A 187 -5.22 15.89 3.62
N MET A 188 -6.22 16.02 4.48
CA MET A 188 -6.16 15.64 5.87
C MET A 188 -5.88 14.15 5.88
N VAL A 189 -4.62 13.79 6.15
CA VAL A 189 -4.30 12.42 6.52
C VAL A 189 -4.81 12.27 7.94
N VAL A 190 -6.02 11.76 8.06
CA VAL A 190 -6.64 11.49 9.34
C VAL A 190 -5.93 10.29 9.95
N ALA A 191 -4.88 10.54 10.73
CA ALA A 191 -4.13 9.48 11.39
C ALA A 191 -5.06 8.69 12.33
N GLY A 192 -5.33 7.44 11.98
CA GLY A 192 -6.16 6.51 12.77
C GLY A 192 -7.63 6.42 12.37
N GLY A 193 -8.12 7.27 11.46
CA GLY A 193 -9.52 7.25 11.02
C GLY A 193 -9.86 6.05 10.11
N THR A 194 -11.09 5.57 10.17
CA THR A 194 -11.72 4.52 9.34
C THR A 194 -12.78 5.10 8.40
N THR A 195 -13.05 6.41 8.42
CA THR A 195 -13.88 7.04 7.37
C THR A 195 -13.17 6.91 6.03
N THR A 196 -13.53 5.87 5.29
CA THR A 196 -13.07 5.60 3.92
C THR A 196 -13.83 6.49 2.96
N ALA A 197 -13.40 7.74 2.83
CA ALA A 197 -13.77 8.55 1.68
C ALA A 197 -13.11 7.95 0.43
N ASN A 198 -13.68 8.21 -0.75
CA ASN A 198 -12.91 8.01 -1.98
C ASN A 198 -11.59 8.80 -1.84
N PRO A 199 -10.41 8.23 -2.16
CA PRO A 199 -9.13 8.94 -2.08
C PRO A 199 -9.11 10.28 -2.83
N LEU A 200 -9.98 10.46 -3.83
CA LEU A 200 -10.16 11.71 -4.57
C LEU A 200 -11.10 12.72 -3.87
N GLN A 201 -12.03 12.25 -3.03
CA GLN A 201 -12.92 13.10 -2.23
C GLN A 201 -12.24 13.58 -0.94
N LEU A 202 -11.36 12.77 -0.35
CA LEU A 202 -10.71 13.09 0.92
C LEU A 202 -10.00 14.47 0.89
N PRO A 203 -9.21 14.84 -0.14
CA PRO A 203 -8.61 16.16 -0.21
C PRO A 203 -9.63 17.29 -0.34
N GLN A 204 -10.77 17.05 -1.02
CA GLN A 204 -11.84 18.03 -1.14
C GLN A 204 -12.53 18.26 0.21
N TRP A 205 -12.91 17.19 0.91
CA TRP A 205 -13.50 17.28 2.26
C TRP A 205 -12.55 17.96 3.24
N SER A 206 -11.27 17.61 3.16
CA SER A 206 -10.22 18.23 3.96
C SER A 206 -10.13 19.72 3.71
N SER A 207 -10.14 20.15 2.45
CA SER A 207 -10.11 21.56 2.08
C SER A 207 -11.36 22.30 2.56
N LEU A 208 -12.52 21.67 2.47
CA LEU A 208 -13.79 22.24 2.95
C LEU A 208 -13.79 22.41 4.47
N LEU A 209 -13.44 21.36 5.22
CA LEU A 209 -13.34 21.40 6.67
C LEU A 209 -12.27 22.43 7.13
N ARG A 210 -11.14 22.53 6.42
CA ARG A 210 -10.14 23.63 6.60
C ARG A 210 -10.73 25.01 6.41
N SER A 211 -11.60 25.20 5.43
CA SER A 211 -12.24 26.49 5.20
C SER A 211 -13.34 26.81 6.21
N TRP A 212 -13.92 25.80 6.88
CA TRP A 212 -15.05 25.95 7.78
C TRP A 212 -14.68 26.02 9.25
N CYS A 213 -13.65 25.29 9.68
CA CYS A 213 -13.24 25.20 11.07
C CYS A 213 -12.28 26.34 11.45
N PRO A 214 -12.50 27.00 12.60
CA PRO A 214 -11.52 27.90 13.18
C PRO A 214 -10.33 27.09 13.74
N GLY A 215 -9.26 26.90 12.97
CA GLY A 215 -8.06 26.16 13.42
C GLY A 215 -7.18 25.69 12.25
N ASP A 216 -6.21 24.82 12.53
CA ASP A 216 -5.46 24.09 11.48
C ASP A 216 -5.89 22.61 11.44
N PRO A 217 -6.82 22.22 10.55
CA PRO A 217 -7.19 20.83 10.40
C PRO A 217 -6.09 19.93 9.84
N ALA A 218 -4.92 20.47 9.46
CA ALA A 218 -3.76 19.61 9.22
C ALA A 218 -3.34 18.84 10.50
N GLY A 219 -3.69 19.36 11.69
CA GLY A 219 -3.49 18.73 12.99
C GLY A 219 -4.75 18.05 13.55
N LEU A 220 -5.55 17.37 12.71
CA LEU A 220 -6.64 16.56 13.25
C LEU A 220 -6.08 15.38 14.05
N HIS A 221 -6.42 15.33 15.33
CA HIS A 221 -6.05 14.23 16.22
C HIS A 221 -7.28 13.39 16.55
N LEU A 222 -7.27 12.12 16.11
CA LEU A 222 -8.36 11.19 16.43
C LEU A 222 -8.43 10.97 17.95
N LEU A 223 -9.54 11.39 18.54
CA LEU A 223 -9.87 11.18 19.95
C LEU A 223 -10.61 9.85 20.13
N TYR A 224 -11.68 9.68 19.36
CA TYR A 224 -12.62 8.57 19.49
C TYR A 224 -12.96 7.98 18.14
N ARG A 225 -13.00 6.65 18.06
CA ARG A 225 -13.49 5.89 16.90
C ARG A 225 -14.35 4.74 17.40
N ALA A 226 -15.62 4.72 17.07
CA ALA A 226 -16.56 3.75 17.64
C ALA A 226 -16.17 2.29 17.34
N SER A 227 -15.63 1.99 16.16
CA SER A 227 -15.11 0.65 15.84
C SER A 227 -13.86 0.24 16.65
N ARG A 228 -13.09 1.19 17.19
CA ARG A 228 -11.91 0.94 18.05
C ARG A 228 -12.30 0.90 19.52
N ASP A 229 -13.10 1.87 19.94
CA ASP A 229 -13.33 2.20 21.34
C ASP A 229 -14.66 1.65 21.86
N GLY A 230 -15.55 1.21 20.96
CA GLY A 230 -16.87 0.66 21.25
C GLY A 230 -18.01 1.66 20.99
N PHE A 231 -19.17 1.15 20.56
CA PHE A 231 -20.40 1.91 20.30
C PHE A 231 -21.23 2.06 21.59
N SER A 232 -20.69 2.76 22.59
CA SER A 232 -21.44 3.07 23.82
C SER A 232 -21.01 4.39 24.44
N THR A 233 -21.90 4.95 25.26
CA THR A 233 -21.71 6.27 25.89
C THR A 233 -20.47 6.32 26.79
N GLY A 234 -20.14 5.24 27.51
CA GLY A 234 -19.00 5.21 28.42
C GLY A 234 -17.64 5.47 27.74
N PRO A 235 -17.20 4.61 26.81
CA PRO A 235 -15.97 4.81 26.04
C PRO A 235 -15.95 6.12 25.27
N PHE A 236 -17.10 6.50 24.69
CA PHE A 236 -17.26 7.78 24.02
C PHE A 236 -16.90 8.95 24.95
N GLN A 237 -17.58 9.06 26.10
CA GLN A 237 -17.36 10.13 27.07
C GLN A 237 -15.92 10.13 27.61
N GLN A 238 -15.34 8.96 27.83
CA GLN A 238 -13.96 8.84 28.32
C GLN A 238 -12.94 9.41 27.34
N CYS A 239 -13.17 9.25 26.03
CA CYS A 239 -12.23 9.70 25.00
C CYS A 239 -12.34 11.21 24.71
N VAL A 240 -13.52 11.80 24.85
CA VAL A 240 -13.76 13.20 24.44
C VAL A 240 -13.87 14.19 25.60
N ARG A 241 -13.99 13.71 26.84
CA ARG A 241 -14.06 14.56 28.04
C ARG A 241 -12.87 15.50 28.09
N GLY A 242 -13.14 16.79 28.32
CA GLY A 242 -12.07 17.77 28.50
C GLY A 242 -11.52 18.36 27.20
N VAL A 243 -12.10 18.00 26.05
CA VAL A 243 -11.59 18.42 24.74
C VAL A 243 -12.53 19.41 24.09
N CYS A 244 -11.98 20.56 23.69
CA CYS A 244 -12.65 21.59 22.89
C CYS A 244 -12.21 21.51 21.42
N GLU A 245 -12.90 22.26 20.55
CA GLU A 245 -12.62 22.34 19.12
C GLU A 245 -12.59 20.97 18.47
N THR A 246 -13.75 20.31 18.48
CA THR A 246 -13.90 18.96 17.96
C THR A 246 -14.67 18.95 16.64
N ILE A 247 -14.26 18.09 15.72
CA ILE A 247 -15.03 17.71 14.53
C ILE A 247 -15.54 16.30 14.76
N THR A 248 -16.85 16.13 14.66
CA THR A 248 -17.52 14.83 14.67
C THR A 248 -17.85 14.43 13.24
N LEU A 249 -17.40 13.26 12.80
CA LEU A 249 -17.78 12.62 11.53
C LEU A 249 -18.61 11.37 11.83
N ILE A 250 -19.77 11.27 11.19
CA ILE A 250 -20.71 10.16 11.33
C ILE A 250 -20.95 9.59 9.94
N ARG A 251 -20.66 8.29 9.79
CA ARG A 251 -20.98 7.54 8.58
C ARG A 251 -22.33 6.84 8.76
N VAL A 252 -23.27 7.11 7.87
CA VAL A 252 -24.65 6.63 7.94
C VAL A 252 -24.89 5.63 6.82
N LYS A 253 -25.33 4.41 7.15
CA LYS A 253 -25.55 3.34 6.16
C LYS A 253 -26.65 3.71 5.19
N SER A 254 -26.44 3.42 3.91
CA SER A 254 -27.52 3.47 2.92
C SER A 254 -28.35 2.20 2.94
N ASP A 255 -29.68 2.34 2.89
CA ASP A 255 -30.60 1.18 2.85
C ASP A 255 -30.57 0.43 1.52
N ASP A 256 -30.09 1.07 0.46
CA ASP A 256 -30.14 0.57 -0.91
C ASP A 256 -28.78 0.10 -1.46
N GLY A 257 -27.78 -0.07 -0.57
CA GLY A 257 -26.43 -0.50 -0.93
C GLY A 257 -25.61 0.55 -1.69
N ARG A 258 -26.07 1.80 -1.78
CA ARG A 258 -25.26 2.95 -2.21
C ARG A 258 -24.17 3.28 -1.18
N PRO A 259 -23.14 4.08 -1.56
CA PRO A 259 -22.16 4.57 -0.59
C PRO A 259 -22.84 5.26 0.60
N ASP A 260 -22.27 5.05 1.77
CA ASP A 260 -22.73 5.66 3.02
C ASP A 260 -22.70 7.19 2.93
N SER A 261 -23.65 7.85 3.59
CA SER A 261 -23.61 9.31 3.75
C SER A 261 -22.61 9.69 4.83
N VAL A 262 -21.94 10.83 4.68
CA VAL A 262 -21.02 11.36 5.70
C VAL A 262 -21.55 12.71 6.18
N VAL A 263 -21.99 12.75 7.43
CA VAL A 263 -22.49 13.95 8.12
C VAL A 263 -21.66 14.22 9.36
N GLY A 264 -21.87 15.38 9.95
CA GLY A 264 -21.16 15.72 11.16
C GLY A 264 -21.45 17.10 11.67
N GLY A 265 -20.66 17.49 12.67
CA GLY A 265 -20.71 18.81 13.25
C GLY A 265 -19.36 19.21 13.83
N PHE A 266 -19.14 20.51 13.94
CA PHE A 266 -18.00 21.10 14.64
C PHE A 266 -18.47 21.78 15.91
N SER A 267 -17.73 21.61 17.00
CA SER A 267 -17.97 22.26 18.29
C SER A 267 -16.70 22.93 18.79
N ASP A 268 -16.75 24.23 19.08
CA ASP A 268 -15.64 24.99 19.69
C ASP A 268 -15.60 24.90 21.22
N ILE A 269 -16.61 24.29 21.84
CA ILE A 269 -16.70 24.14 23.29
C ILE A 269 -16.21 22.78 23.76
N GLU A 270 -15.89 22.70 25.05
CA GLU A 270 -15.48 21.47 25.70
C GLU A 270 -16.66 20.49 25.79
N ILE A 271 -16.46 19.26 25.32
CA ILE A 271 -17.45 18.19 25.55
C ILE A 271 -17.33 17.76 27.01
N VAL A 272 -18.16 18.34 27.88
CA VAL A 272 -18.26 17.99 29.29
C VAL A 272 -19.43 17.02 29.48
N PRO A 273 -19.17 15.74 29.81
CA PRO A 273 -20.24 14.82 30.17
C PRO A 273 -20.96 15.35 31.41
N GLN A 274 -22.28 15.41 31.35
CA GLN A 274 -23.08 15.88 32.47
C GLN A 274 -22.85 14.98 33.71
N GLU A 275 -22.52 15.60 34.84
CA GLU A 275 -22.48 14.89 36.11
C GLU A 275 -23.92 14.60 36.56
N VAL A 276 -24.16 13.39 37.05
CA VAL A 276 -25.47 12.93 37.52
C VAL A 276 -26.04 13.93 38.54
N GLY A 277 -27.15 14.61 38.18
CA GLY A 277 -27.87 15.54 39.06
C GLY A 277 -27.73 17.03 38.75
N MET A 278 -27.05 17.42 37.67
CA MET A 278 -27.14 18.77 37.09
C MET A 278 -28.37 18.83 36.16
N GLU A 279 -29.15 19.92 36.17
CA GLU A 279 -30.25 20.15 35.21
C GLU A 279 -29.70 20.14 33.75
N THR A 280 -30.45 19.60 32.78
CA THR A 280 -30.15 19.57 31.32
C THR A 280 -29.13 20.63 30.88
N GLY A 281 -27.96 20.19 30.44
CA GLY A 281 -26.89 21.09 30.03
C GLY A 281 -26.98 21.43 28.54
N ASN A 282 -27.89 22.33 28.15
CA ASN A 282 -27.72 23.04 26.89
C ASN A 282 -26.45 23.87 26.99
N GLN A 283 -25.52 23.66 26.06
CA GLN A 283 -24.24 24.35 26.07
C GLN A 283 -24.18 25.36 24.93
N ARG A 284 -23.73 26.55 25.31
CA ARG A 284 -23.65 27.68 24.40
C ARG A 284 -22.40 27.58 23.52
N SER A 285 -22.57 27.61 22.21
CA SER A 285 -21.47 27.76 21.25
C SER A 285 -21.81 28.83 20.22
N SER A 286 -20.87 29.71 19.94
CA SER A 286 -21.04 30.74 18.89
C SER A 286 -20.53 30.28 17.52
N SER A 287 -19.82 29.15 17.47
CA SER A 287 -19.07 28.73 16.28
C SER A 287 -19.42 27.31 15.84
N ALA A 288 -20.32 26.62 16.54
CA ALA A 288 -20.76 25.30 16.13
C ALA A 288 -21.54 25.35 14.83
N PHE A 289 -21.44 24.28 14.06
CA PHE A 289 -22.15 24.13 12.80
C PHE A 289 -22.33 22.65 12.47
N LEU A 290 -23.35 22.35 11.69
CA LEU A 290 -23.58 21.05 11.09
C LEU A 290 -23.09 21.02 9.65
N PHE A 291 -22.79 19.82 9.14
CA PHE A 291 -22.45 19.64 7.74
C PHE A 291 -22.82 18.26 7.18
N LEU A 292 -22.93 18.21 5.86
CA LEU A 292 -23.08 17.01 5.04
C LEU A 292 -21.99 17.04 3.96
N LEU A 293 -21.06 16.08 4.01
CA LEU A 293 -19.94 15.97 3.07
C LEU A 293 -20.29 15.11 1.84
N ASP A 294 -21.11 14.07 2.02
CA ASP A 294 -21.51 13.16 0.95
C ASP A 294 -22.94 12.65 1.13
N SER A 295 -23.65 12.48 0.01
CA SER A 295 -25.03 11.99 -0.06
C SER A 295 -25.25 11.11 -1.30
N PRO A 296 -25.84 9.92 -1.16
CA PRO A 296 -25.98 8.92 -2.23
C PRO A 296 -26.99 9.27 -3.35
N GLY A 297 -27.49 10.52 -3.42
CA GLY A 297 -28.71 10.88 -4.15
C GLY A 297 -28.58 11.43 -5.59
N GLY A 298 -27.44 11.96 -6.05
CA GLY A 298 -27.37 12.58 -7.37
C GLY A 298 -26.08 13.36 -7.59
N GLY A 299 -25.68 13.50 -8.87
CA GLY A 299 -24.38 14.02 -9.31
C GLY A 299 -23.83 15.15 -8.44
N PHE A 300 -22.68 14.88 -7.81
CA PHE A 300 -21.96 15.75 -6.87
C PHE A 300 -22.87 16.43 -5.84
N PRO A 301 -23.06 15.83 -4.64
CA PRO A 301 -23.53 16.63 -3.52
C PRO A 301 -22.52 17.74 -3.27
N THR A 302 -22.91 18.99 -3.53
CA THR A 302 -22.19 20.15 -3.00
C THR A 302 -22.23 20.01 -1.49
N ALA A 303 -21.09 19.72 -0.87
CA ALA A 303 -20.98 19.65 0.57
C ALA A 303 -21.66 20.88 1.20
N LYS A 304 -22.57 20.65 2.14
CA LYS A 304 -23.37 21.70 2.75
C LYS A 304 -22.91 21.93 4.19
N LYS A 305 -22.93 23.20 4.61
CA LYS A 305 -22.68 23.66 5.98
C LYS A 305 -23.91 24.42 6.46
N TRP A 306 -24.37 24.13 7.67
CA TRP A 306 -25.48 24.82 8.31
C TRP A 306 -25.02 25.45 9.63
N SER A 307 -25.25 26.76 9.76
CA SER A 307 -24.92 27.52 10.97
C SER A 307 -26.04 27.38 12.01
N ILE A 308 -25.76 27.74 13.25
CA ILE A 308 -26.78 27.91 14.28
C ILE A 308 -27.66 29.11 13.92
N LYS A 309 -28.98 28.97 14.13
CA LYS A 309 -29.96 30.06 13.98
C LYS A 309 -29.64 31.23 14.90
N GLU A 310 -29.99 32.43 14.45
CA GLU A 310 -29.80 33.64 15.26
C GLU A 310 -30.60 33.57 16.57
N GLY A 311 -29.91 33.68 17.70
CA GLY A 311 -30.50 33.62 19.04
C GLY A 311 -30.53 32.23 19.69
N GLU A 312 -30.18 31.18 18.94
CA GLU A 312 -30.24 29.79 19.39
C GLU A 312 -28.87 29.23 19.84
N ASP A 313 -27.87 30.10 19.99
CA ASP A 313 -26.51 29.73 20.37
C ASP A 313 -26.44 29.01 21.71
N SER A 314 -27.38 29.25 22.61
CA SER A 314 -27.50 28.57 23.91
C SER A 314 -27.84 27.07 23.82
N CYS A 315 -28.38 26.62 22.69
CA CYS A 315 -28.78 25.23 22.44
C CYS A 315 -27.88 24.54 21.40
N ALA A 316 -26.72 25.11 21.09
CA ALA A 316 -25.84 24.62 20.03
C ALA A 316 -25.40 23.16 20.23
N ILE A 317 -25.09 22.78 21.47
CA ILE A 317 -24.75 21.41 21.87
C ILE A 317 -25.68 21.01 23.00
N HIS A 318 -26.31 19.84 22.87
CA HIS A 318 -27.22 19.30 23.88
C HIS A 318 -26.66 18.00 24.44
N TRP A 319 -26.84 17.78 25.73
CA TRP A 319 -26.60 16.48 26.35
C TRP A 319 -27.93 16.00 26.96
N PRO A 320 -28.49 14.87 26.51
CA PRO A 320 -29.76 14.41 27.05
C PRO A 320 -29.60 14.01 28.52
N GLU A 321 -30.56 14.45 29.33
CA GLU A 321 -30.53 14.36 30.80
C GLU A 321 -30.82 12.94 31.32
N THR A 322 -31.49 12.13 30.52
CA THR A 322 -31.95 10.83 30.96
C THR A 322 -30.81 9.82 30.88
N ALA A 323 -30.43 9.29 32.05
CA ALA A 323 -29.51 8.14 32.16
C ALA A 323 -29.99 6.92 31.33
N ASP A 324 -31.27 6.89 30.97
CA ASP A 324 -31.91 5.85 30.14
C ASP A 324 -31.64 6.03 28.63
N VAL A 325 -31.13 7.18 28.18
CA VAL A 325 -30.77 7.42 26.78
C VAL A 325 -29.26 7.46 26.68
N CYS A 326 -28.66 6.35 26.25
CA CYS A 326 -27.25 6.28 25.90
C CYS A 326 -26.97 7.13 24.67
N ALA A 327 -26.78 8.44 24.85
CA ALA A 327 -26.49 9.34 23.75
C ALA A 327 -24.99 9.43 23.48
N GLY A 328 -24.67 9.52 22.19
CA GLY A 328 -23.39 9.93 21.65
C GLY A 328 -23.38 11.42 21.35
N PRO A 329 -22.64 11.87 20.32
CA PRO A 329 -22.55 13.28 20.00
C PRO A 329 -23.92 13.85 19.62
N ALA A 330 -24.24 15.02 20.17
CA ALA A 330 -25.51 15.71 19.97
C ALA A 330 -25.31 17.22 19.75
N PHE A 331 -25.89 17.74 18.67
CA PHE A 331 -25.86 19.12 18.24
C PHE A 331 -27.31 19.60 18.09
N GLY A 332 -27.66 20.73 18.70
CA GLY A 332 -29.07 21.09 18.89
C GLY A 332 -29.73 20.13 19.86
N LEU A 333 -31.02 20.32 20.18
CA LEU A 333 -31.75 19.32 20.98
C LEU A 333 -31.91 18.00 20.21
N GLU A 334 -32.36 18.08 18.94
CA GLU A 334 -32.61 16.92 18.07
C GLU A 334 -32.12 17.13 16.63
N ASP A 335 -31.36 18.20 16.37
CA ASP A 335 -30.91 18.53 15.00
C ASP A 335 -29.89 17.53 14.46
N MET A 336 -29.00 17.04 15.32
CA MET A 336 -28.18 15.86 15.04
C MET A 336 -27.88 15.15 16.36
N CYS A 337 -28.40 13.94 16.57
CA CYS A 337 -28.14 13.17 17.79
C CYS A 337 -27.89 11.70 17.46
N VAL A 338 -26.78 11.14 17.95
CA VAL A 338 -26.55 9.69 17.86
C VAL A 338 -27.06 9.01 19.12
N THR A 339 -27.93 8.02 18.95
CA THR A 339 -28.39 7.16 20.05
C THR A 339 -27.68 5.81 19.97
N PHE A 340 -26.96 5.43 21.03
CA PHE A 340 -26.40 4.08 21.18
C PHE A 340 -27.49 3.15 21.74
N SER A 341 -27.79 2.03 21.06
CA SER A 341 -28.67 1.03 21.66
C SER A 341 -27.91 0.15 22.67
N GLU A 342 -28.44 0.01 23.87
CA GLU A 342 -27.93 -0.94 24.88
C GLU A 342 -28.45 -2.37 24.68
N SER A 343 -28.79 -2.81 23.46
CA SER A 343 -29.38 -4.14 23.29
C SER A 343 -28.37 -5.24 23.65
N GLU A 344 -28.43 -5.70 24.90
CA GLU A 344 -27.66 -6.81 25.44
C GLU A 344 -28.03 -8.09 24.68
N GLY A 345 -27.25 -8.46 23.67
CA GLY A 345 -27.23 -9.84 23.15
C GLY A 345 -27.44 -10.06 21.65
N GLN A 346 -27.61 -9.03 20.82
CA GLN A 346 -27.59 -9.23 19.35
C GLN A 346 -26.22 -8.84 18.78
N SER A 347 -25.36 -9.84 18.69
CA SER A 347 -24.03 -9.73 18.08
C SER A 347 -24.17 -9.54 16.55
N GLY A 348 -24.09 -8.30 16.06
CA GLY A 348 -23.88 -8.08 14.61
C GLY A 348 -24.18 -6.69 14.03
N SER A 349 -25.14 -5.94 14.56
CA SER A 349 -25.42 -4.55 14.11
C SER A 349 -24.87 -3.55 15.12
N SER A 350 -24.42 -2.38 14.65
CA SER A 350 -23.86 -1.34 15.54
C SER A 350 -24.90 -0.78 16.51
N GLY A 351 -26.19 -1.08 16.29
CA GLY A 351 -27.29 -0.70 17.18
C GLY A 351 -27.52 0.81 17.28
N CYS A 352 -26.72 1.61 16.59
CA CYS A 352 -26.73 3.05 16.70
C CYS A 352 -27.61 3.64 15.62
N THR A 353 -28.47 4.58 16.00
CA THR A 353 -29.30 5.34 15.06
C THR A 353 -28.95 6.81 15.13
N LEU A 354 -29.02 7.48 13.97
CA LEU A 354 -28.91 8.92 13.86
C LEU A 354 -30.32 9.53 13.90
N SER A 355 -30.53 10.52 14.76
CA SER A 355 -31.67 11.43 14.70
C SER A 355 -31.22 12.72 14.03
N THR A 356 -32.03 13.25 13.11
CA THR A 356 -31.73 14.51 12.41
C THR A 356 -32.93 15.44 12.35
N GLY A 357 -32.69 16.73 12.51
CA GLY A 357 -33.70 17.78 12.49
C GLY A 357 -33.16 19.12 11.97
N GLY A 358 -33.84 20.20 12.30
CA GLY A 358 -33.50 21.56 11.85
C GLY A 358 -34.16 22.63 12.71
N GLU A 359 -34.32 22.39 14.01
CA GLU A 359 -34.93 23.32 14.94
C GLU A 359 -33.97 24.46 15.32
N PHE A 360 -32.70 24.17 15.55
CA PHE A 360 -31.67 25.09 16.07
C PHE A 360 -30.61 25.49 15.03
N TYR A 361 -30.44 24.71 13.98
CA TYR A 361 -29.53 24.98 12.86
C TYR A 361 -30.33 25.32 11.59
N ASP A 362 -29.73 26.10 10.69
CA ASP A 362 -30.33 26.56 9.43
C ASP A 362 -30.46 25.44 8.37
N VAL A 363 -30.87 24.23 8.77
CA VAL A 363 -31.06 23.08 7.88
C VAL A 363 -32.32 23.27 7.04
N ASP A 364 -32.17 23.25 5.70
CA ASP A 364 -33.30 23.31 4.77
C ASP A 364 -34.27 22.13 5.03
N GLU A 365 -35.59 22.36 5.03
CA GLU A 365 -36.60 21.29 5.22
C GLU A 365 -36.46 20.18 4.16
N ASP A 366 -36.09 20.55 2.92
CA ASP A 366 -35.87 19.62 1.80
C ASP A 366 -34.43 19.06 1.76
N SER A 367 -33.63 19.28 2.80
CA SER A 367 -32.25 18.82 2.84
C SER A 367 -32.19 17.29 2.91
N PRO A 368 -31.29 16.64 2.12
CA PRO A 368 -31.05 15.20 2.26
C PRO A 368 -30.55 14.81 3.66
N PHE A 369 -30.05 15.77 4.45
CA PHE A 369 -29.68 15.56 5.85
C PHE A 369 -30.87 15.13 6.71
N VAL A 370 -32.04 15.76 6.56
CA VAL A 370 -33.26 15.42 7.33
C VAL A 370 -33.75 14.01 6.97
N GLY A 371 -33.50 13.56 5.74
CA GLY A 371 -33.81 12.20 5.29
C GLY A 371 -32.94 11.10 5.92
N LEU A 372 -31.93 11.46 6.72
CA LEU A 372 -31.08 10.52 7.46
C LEU A 372 -31.63 10.18 8.85
N ASP A 373 -32.78 10.74 9.23
CA ASP A 373 -33.45 10.43 10.48
C ASP A 373 -33.78 8.93 10.60
N GLY A 374 -33.45 8.35 11.76
CA GLY A 374 -33.62 6.94 12.08
C GLY A 374 -32.66 5.98 11.39
N LYS A 375 -31.70 6.46 10.58
CA LYS A 375 -30.76 5.58 9.84
C LYS A 375 -29.68 4.99 10.75
N GLU A 376 -29.19 3.80 10.39
CA GLU A 376 -28.13 3.11 11.13
C GLU A 376 -26.78 3.80 10.94
N VAL A 377 -26.07 4.04 12.04
CA VAL A 377 -24.73 4.61 12.05
C VAL A 377 -23.68 3.51 11.87
N ALA A 378 -22.90 3.59 10.79
CA ALA A 378 -21.83 2.66 10.48
C ALA A 378 -20.53 2.94 11.25
N GLU A 379 -20.23 4.21 11.53
CA GLU A 379 -19.00 4.64 12.22
C GLU A 379 -19.20 6.04 12.82
N ILE A 380 -18.51 6.30 13.93
CA ILE A 380 -18.42 7.61 14.56
C ILE A 380 -16.95 7.90 14.81
N GLU A 381 -16.48 9.06 14.35
CA GLU A 381 -15.12 9.52 14.58
C GLU A 381 -15.12 10.94 15.12
N ILE A 382 -14.34 11.18 16.16
CA ILE A 382 -14.18 12.53 16.71
C ILE A 382 -12.71 12.91 16.68
N PHE A 383 -12.46 14.09 16.10
CA PHE A 383 -11.15 14.67 15.98
C PHE A 383 -11.06 15.94 16.79
N ARG A 384 -9.95 16.13 17.48
CA ARG A 384 -9.55 17.46 17.96
C ARG A 384 -8.96 18.23 16.79
N VAL A 385 -9.36 19.48 16.64
CA VAL A 385 -8.73 20.46 15.76
C VAL A 385 -7.66 21.17 16.57
N ASP A 386 -6.41 21.09 16.12
CA ASP A 386 -5.37 21.91 16.72
C ASP A 386 -5.63 23.39 16.43
N LYS A 387 -5.59 24.21 17.48
CA LYS A 387 -5.44 25.65 17.30
C LYS A 387 -4.21 25.84 16.45
N THR A 388 -4.33 26.53 15.31
CA THR A 388 -3.18 27.11 14.61
C THR A 388 -2.35 27.76 15.70
N ALA A 389 -1.20 27.16 16.02
CA ALA A 389 -0.32 27.71 17.03
C ALA A 389 -0.03 29.13 16.55
N ARG A 390 -0.65 30.12 17.20
CA ARG A 390 -0.08 31.46 17.17
C ARG A 390 1.33 31.20 17.65
N VAL A 391 2.30 31.43 16.76
CA VAL A 391 3.71 31.20 17.01
C VAL A 391 4.13 32.15 18.13
N GLU A 392 3.76 31.82 19.36
CA GLU A 392 4.34 32.33 20.57
C GLU A 392 5.49 31.38 20.85
N HIS A 393 6.69 31.85 20.53
CA HIS A 393 7.95 31.19 20.83
C HIS A 393 7.98 30.80 22.31
N GLN A 394 7.73 29.53 22.62
CA GLN A 394 7.95 28.98 23.96
C GLN A 394 8.88 27.78 23.86
N ASP A 395 10.15 28.04 24.17
CA ASP A 395 11.22 27.05 24.28
C ASP A 395 10.94 26.11 25.46
N VAL A 396 10.65 24.83 25.17
CA VAL A 396 10.59 23.77 26.19
C VAL A 396 11.60 22.69 25.83
N ALA A 397 12.54 22.45 26.75
CA ALA A 397 13.63 21.49 26.62
C ALA A 397 13.16 20.02 26.72
N PRO A 398 13.81 19.08 26.01
CA PRO A 398 13.39 17.68 25.97
C PRO A 398 13.84 16.90 27.22
N VAL A 399 12.90 16.17 27.83
CA VAL A 399 13.13 15.23 28.93
C VAL A 399 13.58 13.88 28.35
N ALA A 400 14.77 13.44 28.74
CA ALA A 400 15.34 12.17 28.33
C ALA A 400 14.70 10.99 29.07
N THR A 401 14.22 9.98 28.32
CA THR A 401 13.76 8.69 28.83
C THR A 401 14.80 7.61 28.53
N THR A 402 15.30 6.96 29.58
CA THR A 402 16.22 5.82 29.53
C THR A 402 15.45 4.50 29.37
N PRO A 403 15.95 3.53 28.58
CA PRO A 403 15.28 2.24 28.39
C PRO A 403 15.55 1.28 29.55
N PRO A 404 14.64 0.33 29.84
CA PRO A 404 14.79 -0.65 30.91
C PRO A 404 15.80 -1.73 30.53
N GLN A 405 16.73 -2.03 31.44
CA GLN A 405 17.70 -3.11 31.29
C GLN A 405 17.03 -4.47 31.49
N SER A 406 17.23 -5.37 30.52
CA SER A 406 16.77 -6.75 30.54
C SER A 406 17.58 -7.59 31.55
N ASN A 407 16.88 -8.21 32.49
CA ASN A 407 17.45 -9.09 33.50
C ASN A 407 17.97 -10.41 32.90
N ILE A 408 19.12 -10.80 33.43
CA ILE A 408 19.89 -12.03 33.17
C ILE A 408 19.11 -13.24 33.69
N PHE A 409 18.94 -14.27 32.84
CA PHE A 409 18.41 -15.58 33.23
C PHE A 409 19.32 -16.22 34.31
N PRO A 410 18.79 -16.65 35.46
CA PRO A 410 19.60 -17.31 36.48
C PRO A 410 19.96 -18.74 36.03
N ASP A 411 21.25 -19.04 36.07
CA ASP A 411 21.82 -20.37 35.83
C ASP A 411 21.37 -21.34 36.93
N LYS A 412 20.35 -22.17 36.64
CA LYS A 412 19.68 -23.07 37.60
C LYS A 412 20.48 -24.34 37.97
N ARG A 413 21.77 -24.47 37.59
CA ARG A 413 22.50 -25.74 37.70
C ARG A 413 23.13 -26.09 39.07
N LYS A 414 22.94 -25.31 40.14
CA LYS A 414 23.74 -25.48 41.39
C LYS A 414 23.02 -25.86 42.69
N HIS A 415 21.74 -26.25 42.68
CA HIS A 415 21.00 -26.52 43.93
C HIS A 415 20.29 -27.89 44.00
N PHE A 416 20.98 -29.02 43.78
CA PHE A 416 20.34 -30.34 44.04
C PHE A 416 21.31 -31.42 44.50
N LEU A 417 21.88 -31.28 45.69
CA LEU A 417 22.36 -32.44 46.48
C LEU A 417 22.16 -32.14 47.96
N HIS A 418 20.93 -32.29 48.45
CA HIS A 418 20.70 -32.48 49.89
C HIS A 418 20.94 -33.97 50.20
N PRO A 419 21.89 -34.32 51.08
CA PRO A 419 22.30 -35.72 51.30
C PRO A 419 21.25 -36.61 52.00
N ASP A 420 20.11 -36.04 52.43
CA ASP A 420 19.10 -36.76 53.23
C ASP A 420 17.85 -37.21 52.44
N ARG A 421 17.83 -37.05 51.10
CA ARG A 421 16.68 -37.51 50.30
C ARG A 421 16.70 -39.02 50.10
N SER A 422 15.54 -39.65 50.24
CA SER A 422 15.39 -41.09 49.97
C SER A 422 15.61 -41.39 48.49
N ALA A 423 16.02 -42.62 48.15
CA ALA A 423 16.23 -43.03 46.76
C ALA A 423 14.95 -42.84 45.90
N ASP A 424 13.78 -43.06 46.50
CA ASP A 424 12.48 -42.88 45.86
C ASP A 424 12.20 -41.40 45.53
N GLU A 425 12.61 -40.46 46.38
CA GLU A 425 12.49 -39.02 46.13
C GLU A 425 13.44 -38.54 45.02
N ILE A 426 14.64 -39.12 44.94
CA ILE A 426 15.60 -38.81 43.87
C ILE A 426 15.05 -39.29 42.52
N GLU A 427 14.52 -40.51 42.46
CA GLU A 427 13.95 -41.08 41.24
C GLU A 427 12.69 -40.32 40.77
N ALA A 428 11.79 -39.97 41.70
CA ALA A 428 10.63 -39.14 41.40
C ALA A 428 11.03 -37.74 40.87
N ALA A 429 12.08 -37.12 41.44
CA ALA A 429 12.59 -35.85 40.97
C ALA A 429 13.19 -35.95 39.55
N TYR A 430 13.92 -37.02 39.24
CA TYR A 430 14.45 -37.27 37.89
C TYR A 430 13.34 -37.52 36.87
N ALA A 431 12.32 -38.32 37.22
CA ALA A 431 11.19 -38.59 36.34
C ALA A 431 10.42 -37.30 36.03
N LEU A 432 10.22 -36.45 37.04
CA LEU A 432 9.55 -35.15 36.88
C LEU A 432 10.40 -34.20 36.03
N GLN A 433 11.71 -34.12 36.26
CA GLN A 433 12.63 -33.31 35.44
C GLN A 433 12.68 -33.78 33.99
N PHE A 434 12.73 -35.10 33.77
CA PHE A 434 12.70 -35.68 32.42
C PHE A 434 11.38 -35.39 31.72
N GLY A 435 10.24 -35.59 32.41
CA GLY A 435 8.92 -35.27 31.89
C GLY A 435 8.77 -33.79 31.55
N SER A 436 9.26 -32.89 32.41
CA SER A 436 9.30 -31.45 32.11
C SER A 436 10.16 -31.12 30.91
N SER A 437 11.37 -31.70 30.79
CA SER A 437 12.26 -31.46 29.65
C SER A 437 11.64 -31.96 28.34
N LEU A 438 10.94 -33.10 28.37
CA LEU A 438 10.25 -33.65 27.21
C LEU A 438 9.05 -32.78 26.81
N ALA A 439 8.28 -32.29 27.78
CA ALA A 439 7.17 -31.38 27.53
C ALA A 439 7.66 -30.04 26.93
N GLU A 440 8.78 -29.50 27.42
CA GLU A 440 9.43 -28.32 26.86
C GLU A 440 9.82 -28.54 25.39
N LEU A 441 10.47 -29.67 25.06
CA LEU A 441 10.84 -29.99 23.68
C LEU A 441 9.62 -30.16 22.75
N LEU A 442 8.55 -30.81 23.22
CA LEU A 442 7.31 -30.94 22.44
C LEU A 442 6.64 -29.58 22.21
N MET A 443 6.67 -28.69 23.21
CA MET A 443 6.14 -27.34 23.09
C MET A 443 6.97 -26.49 22.12
N GLU A 444 8.30 -26.59 22.17
CA GLU A 444 9.21 -25.95 21.20
C GLU A 444 8.91 -26.41 19.76
N GLU A 445 8.69 -27.70 19.55
CA GLU A 445 8.36 -28.26 18.23
C GLU A 445 6.98 -27.76 17.74
N GLN A 446 5.97 -27.69 18.61
CA GLN A 446 4.65 -27.12 18.28
C GLN A 446 4.75 -25.64 17.92
N MET A 447 5.57 -24.86 18.65
CA MET A 447 5.81 -23.46 18.33
C MET A 447 6.53 -23.30 16.98
N ALA A 448 7.50 -24.16 16.68
CA ALA A 448 8.21 -24.17 15.40
C ALA A 448 7.26 -24.47 14.22
N LEU A 449 6.38 -25.46 14.38
CA LEU A 449 5.34 -25.79 13.39
C LEU A 449 4.39 -24.59 13.16
N ALA A 450 3.89 -23.97 14.22
CA ALA A 450 2.99 -22.80 14.11
C ALA A 450 3.69 -21.60 13.43
N TYR A 451 4.97 -21.37 13.73
CA TYR A 451 5.76 -20.34 13.06
C TYR A 451 5.93 -20.64 11.57
N ALA A 452 6.26 -21.87 11.19
CA ALA A 452 6.45 -22.26 9.80
C ALA A 452 5.13 -22.25 9.00
N GLN A 453 4.00 -22.55 9.62
CA GLN A 453 2.67 -22.37 9.02
C GLN A 453 2.37 -20.89 8.73
N THR A 454 2.68 -20.02 9.69
CA THR A 454 2.53 -18.55 9.52
C THR A 454 3.40 -18.06 8.36
N GLU A 455 4.65 -18.53 8.27
CA GLU A 455 5.58 -18.17 7.19
C GLU A 455 5.08 -18.64 5.82
N LEU A 456 4.53 -19.86 5.71
CA LEU A 456 3.93 -20.37 4.48
C LEU A 456 2.74 -19.52 4.04
N GLU A 457 1.85 -19.14 4.97
CA GLU A 457 0.70 -18.29 4.66
C GLU A 457 1.12 -16.87 4.25
N GLU A 458 2.15 -16.29 4.88
CA GLU A 458 2.74 -15.03 4.44
C GLU A 458 3.39 -15.13 3.06
N ALA A 459 4.08 -16.25 2.75
CA ALA A 459 4.65 -16.49 1.43
C ALA A 459 3.57 -16.60 0.34
N LYS A 460 2.47 -17.33 0.62
CA LYS A 460 1.30 -17.39 -0.28
C LYS A 460 0.69 -16.01 -0.51
N LYS A 461 0.48 -15.22 0.54
CA LYS A 461 -0.05 -13.84 0.44
C LYS A 461 0.85 -12.96 -0.41
N ARG A 462 2.17 -13.01 -0.22
CA ARG A 462 3.14 -12.25 -1.05
C ARG A 462 3.08 -12.67 -2.51
N ALA A 463 3.09 -13.97 -2.80
CA ALA A 463 3.01 -14.45 -4.18
C ALA A 463 1.70 -14.04 -4.86
N ALA A 464 0.56 -14.10 -4.15
CA ALA A 464 -0.73 -13.62 -4.64
C ALA A 464 -0.74 -12.11 -4.88
N ALA A 465 -0.18 -11.32 -3.95
CA ALA A 465 -0.07 -9.87 -4.08
C ALA A 465 0.77 -9.49 -5.32
N THR A 466 1.88 -10.17 -5.57
CA THR A 466 2.66 -9.87 -6.77
C THR A 466 2.03 -10.38 -8.06
N ALA A 467 1.39 -11.56 -8.06
CA ALA A 467 0.63 -12.01 -9.22
C ALA A 467 -0.46 -11.00 -9.60
N ARG A 468 -1.13 -10.43 -8.59
CA ARG A 468 -2.06 -9.31 -8.75
C ARG A 468 -1.38 -8.06 -9.30
N ALA A 469 -0.20 -7.71 -8.78
CA ALA A 469 0.56 -6.56 -9.27
C ALA A 469 0.96 -6.69 -10.74
N LEU A 470 1.41 -7.88 -11.16
CA LEU A 470 1.69 -8.19 -12.56
C LEU A 470 0.43 -8.06 -13.43
N ALA A 471 -0.70 -8.59 -12.95
CA ALA A 471 -1.97 -8.48 -13.67
C ALA A 471 -2.42 -7.03 -13.83
N ILE A 472 -2.26 -6.21 -12.78
CA ILE A 472 -2.60 -4.80 -12.83
C ILE A 472 -1.67 -4.05 -13.79
N VAL A 473 -0.35 -4.23 -13.69
CA VAL A 473 0.63 -3.41 -14.44
C VAL A 473 0.80 -3.87 -15.89
N TYR A 474 0.86 -5.18 -16.12
CA TYR A 474 1.18 -5.78 -17.42
C TYR A 474 0.03 -6.60 -18.04
N GLY A 475 -1.04 -6.82 -17.28
CA GLY A 475 -2.21 -7.56 -17.75
C GLY A 475 -2.22 -9.03 -17.36
N PRO A 476 -3.38 -9.69 -17.48
CA PRO A 476 -3.56 -11.08 -17.07
C PRO A 476 -2.71 -12.06 -17.88
N GLY A 477 -2.37 -11.75 -19.14
CA GLY A 477 -1.50 -12.58 -19.97
C GLY A 477 -0.08 -12.72 -19.40
N VAL A 478 0.52 -11.60 -18.96
CA VAL A 478 1.83 -11.62 -18.29
C VAL A 478 1.74 -12.30 -16.92
N ALA A 479 0.67 -12.07 -16.18
CA ALA A 479 0.45 -12.74 -14.90
C ALA A 479 0.30 -14.28 -15.02
N SER A 480 -0.27 -14.77 -16.13
CA SER A 480 -0.53 -16.19 -16.43
C SER A 480 0.57 -16.90 -17.24
N ALA A 481 1.74 -16.29 -17.39
CA ALA A 481 2.97 -16.84 -17.98
C ALA A 481 2.97 -16.93 -19.50
N ARG A 482 2.06 -16.21 -20.16
CA ARG A 482 2.04 -16.05 -21.62
C ARG A 482 2.84 -14.82 -22.01
N VAL A 483 4.17 -14.91 -21.89
CA VAL A 483 5.09 -13.78 -22.14
C VAL A 483 5.00 -13.30 -23.59
N GLU A 484 4.73 -14.21 -24.53
CA GLU A 484 4.67 -13.91 -25.97
C GLU A 484 3.55 -12.93 -26.35
N GLU A 485 2.46 -12.86 -25.56
CA GLU A 485 1.31 -11.99 -25.86
C GLU A 485 1.59 -10.50 -25.60
N ASN A 486 2.63 -10.16 -24.81
CA ASN A 486 2.92 -8.79 -24.38
C ASN A 486 4.33 -8.34 -24.75
N ALA A 487 4.67 -8.49 -26.03
CA ALA A 487 5.93 -7.99 -26.56
C ALA A 487 6.11 -6.49 -26.32
N VAL A 488 7.34 -6.08 -26.02
CA VAL A 488 7.74 -4.68 -25.92
C VAL A 488 7.83 -4.10 -27.33
N VAL A 489 7.24 -2.93 -27.55
CA VAL A 489 7.29 -2.19 -28.81
C VAL A 489 8.11 -0.92 -28.61
N GLU A 490 9.18 -0.75 -29.39
CA GLU A 490 9.97 0.48 -29.45
C GLU A 490 9.59 1.32 -30.68
N LEU A 491 9.11 2.54 -30.41
CA LEU A 491 8.73 3.54 -31.39
C LEU A 491 9.74 4.70 -31.40
N SER A 492 9.95 5.32 -32.55
CA SER A 492 10.72 6.55 -32.70
C SER A 492 9.77 7.67 -33.13
N VAL A 493 9.44 8.58 -32.21
CA VAL A 493 8.52 9.70 -32.42
C VAL A 493 9.35 10.95 -32.65
N ARG A 494 9.55 11.35 -33.91
CA ARG A 494 10.47 12.44 -34.31
C ARG A 494 11.86 12.35 -33.64
N GLY A 495 12.41 11.13 -33.58
CA GLY A 495 13.72 10.86 -32.98
C GLY A 495 13.69 10.62 -31.47
N MET A 496 12.58 10.88 -30.78
CA MET A 496 12.39 10.46 -29.39
C MET A 496 12.06 8.97 -29.30
N SER A 497 12.79 8.24 -28.48
CA SER A 497 12.49 6.84 -28.19
C SER A 497 11.29 6.74 -27.27
N VAL A 498 10.29 5.96 -27.66
CA VAL A 498 9.10 5.67 -26.86
C VAL A 498 8.95 4.16 -26.77
N THR A 499 8.80 3.65 -25.55
CA THR A 499 8.60 2.21 -25.30
C THR A 499 7.22 1.99 -24.73
N THR A 500 6.48 1.01 -25.24
CA THR A 500 5.17 0.60 -24.72
C THR A 500 4.97 -0.90 -24.90
N LEU A 501 3.87 -1.46 -24.39
CA LEU A 501 3.50 -2.86 -24.64
C LEU A 501 2.65 -2.96 -25.89
N ARG A 502 2.77 -4.09 -26.60
CA ARG A 502 1.90 -4.46 -27.71
C ARG A 502 0.41 -4.34 -27.35
N SER A 503 0.02 -4.86 -26.18
CA SER A 503 -1.36 -4.79 -25.67
C SER A 503 -1.90 -3.38 -25.44
N THR A 504 -1.03 -2.38 -25.23
CA THR A 504 -1.45 -0.97 -25.13
C THR A 504 -1.87 -0.44 -26.48
N LEU A 505 -1.12 -0.78 -27.51
CA LEU A 505 -1.42 -0.37 -28.88
C LEU A 505 -2.63 -1.14 -29.44
N GLU A 506 -2.83 -2.39 -29.02
CA GLU A 506 -3.96 -3.24 -29.39
C GLU A 506 -5.22 -2.98 -28.56
N ALA A 507 -5.18 -2.10 -27.56
CA ALA A 507 -6.36 -1.75 -26.75
C ALA A 507 -7.50 -1.16 -27.61
N CYS A 508 -7.17 -0.60 -28.78
CA CYS A 508 -8.12 -0.26 -29.84
C CYS A 508 -7.84 -1.17 -31.06
N PRO A 509 -8.62 -2.25 -31.25
CA PRO A 509 -8.43 -3.21 -32.34
C PRO A 509 -8.49 -2.59 -33.74
N ASP A 510 -9.25 -1.51 -33.90
CA ASP A 510 -9.45 -0.83 -35.18
C ASP A 510 -8.40 0.27 -35.44
N SER A 511 -7.43 0.44 -34.53
CA SER A 511 -6.35 1.41 -34.71
C SER A 511 -5.38 1.03 -35.83
N ALA A 512 -4.74 2.04 -36.40
CA ALA A 512 -3.63 1.87 -37.34
C ALA A 512 -2.49 1.04 -36.72
N PHE A 513 -2.29 1.13 -35.40
CA PHE A 513 -1.28 0.32 -34.70
C PHE A 513 -1.63 -1.16 -34.66
N SER A 514 -2.89 -1.50 -34.39
CA SER A 514 -3.37 -2.89 -34.41
C SER A 514 -3.15 -3.52 -35.78
N THR A 515 -3.51 -2.82 -36.85
CA THR A 515 -3.24 -3.26 -38.23
C THR A 515 -1.74 -3.43 -38.49
N TRP A 516 -0.93 -2.46 -38.03
CA TRP A 516 0.51 -2.47 -38.19
C TRP A 516 1.23 -3.57 -37.40
N LEU A 517 0.66 -4.00 -36.27
CA LEU A 517 1.19 -5.08 -35.43
C LEU A 517 0.69 -6.45 -35.91
N GLY A 518 -0.57 -6.57 -36.34
CA GLY A 518 -1.15 -7.79 -36.88
C GLY A 518 -0.54 -8.22 -38.23
N ALA A 519 -0.14 -7.26 -39.07
CA ALA A 519 0.58 -7.57 -40.31
C ALA A 519 2.01 -8.11 -40.09
N ALA A 520 2.55 -7.95 -38.87
CA ALA A 520 3.93 -8.26 -38.53
C ALA A 520 4.17 -9.69 -37.99
N ASP A 521 3.16 -10.57 -38.01
CA ASP A 521 3.35 -12.01 -37.77
C ASP A 521 4.13 -12.72 -38.92
N ARG A 522 4.60 -11.97 -39.93
CA ARG A 522 5.71 -12.45 -40.75
C ARG A 522 6.99 -12.37 -39.91
N PRO A 523 7.65 -13.50 -39.61
CA PRO A 523 8.88 -13.47 -38.85
C PRO A 523 9.82 -12.50 -39.55
N VAL A 524 10.37 -11.56 -38.79
CA VAL A 524 11.58 -10.83 -39.18
C VAL A 524 12.73 -11.83 -39.12
N GLY A 525 12.64 -12.87 -39.95
CA GLY A 525 13.80 -13.62 -40.37
C GLY A 525 14.60 -12.63 -41.20
N CYS A 526 15.73 -12.23 -40.66
CA CYS A 526 16.88 -11.82 -41.46
C CYS A 526 16.88 -12.72 -42.68
N GLY A 527 16.54 -12.16 -43.85
CA GLY A 527 16.55 -12.89 -45.09
C GLY A 527 17.97 -13.37 -45.30
N ASP A 528 18.18 -14.66 -45.06
CA ASP A 528 19.32 -15.41 -45.56
C ASP A 528 19.27 -15.25 -47.09
N ASP A 529 20.23 -14.48 -47.59
CA ASP A 529 20.99 -14.82 -48.78
C ASP A 529 20.15 -15.05 -50.05
N GLY A 530 19.62 -13.96 -50.62
CA GLY A 530 18.96 -13.98 -51.92
C GLY A 530 19.30 -12.74 -52.75
N GLU A 531 20.49 -12.76 -53.34
CA GLU A 531 21.11 -11.78 -54.22
C GLU A 531 20.17 -10.96 -55.15
N ALA A 532 20.50 -9.66 -55.16
CA ALA A 532 20.74 -8.84 -56.34
C ALA A 532 19.61 -7.98 -56.96
N ASN A 533 19.94 -6.69 -56.95
CA ASN A 533 19.64 -5.66 -57.95
C ASN A 533 18.24 -5.06 -57.93
N ASP A 534 18.00 -4.20 -56.93
CA ASP A 534 17.16 -3.02 -57.17
C ASP A 534 17.82 -1.79 -56.53
N GLU A 535 18.46 -0.97 -57.37
CA GLU A 535 19.00 0.36 -57.02
C GLU A 535 17.89 1.43 -56.92
N GLY A 536 16.69 1.04 -56.49
CA GLY A 536 15.54 1.92 -56.28
C GLY A 536 15.32 2.25 -54.81
N LEU A 537 15.87 3.39 -54.37
CA LEU A 537 15.55 4.10 -53.10
C LEU A 537 15.40 3.24 -51.82
N GLY A 538 16.45 3.25 -50.98
CA GLY A 538 16.26 3.20 -49.51
C GLY A 538 16.88 2.05 -48.73
N GLY A 539 17.79 1.26 -49.32
CA GLY A 539 18.50 0.19 -48.62
C GLY A 539 19.63 0.67 -47.71
N ARG A 540 19.30 1.24 -46.54
CA ARG A 540 20.17 1.18 -45.35
C ARG A 540 19.62 0.10 -44.45
N THR A 541 20.46 -0.87 -44.09
CA THR A 541 20.29 -1.69 -42.88
C THR A 541 20.32 -0.76 -41.68
N SER A 542 19.18 -0.13 -41.40
CA SER A 542 19.01 0.87 -40.34
C SER A 542 19.22 0.15 -39.01
N GLU A 543 20.34 0.46 -38.34
CA GLU A 543 20.64 0.00 -36.97
C GLU A 543 19.50 0.29 -35.98
N ASP A 544 18.60 1.21 -36.33
CA ASP A 544 17.33 1.39 -35.64
C ASP A 544 16.23 0.53 -36.28
N CYS A 545 16.00 -0.67 -35.76
CA CYS A 545 14.78 -1.46 -36.01
C CYS A 545 13.50 -0.79 -35.44
N ARG A 546 13.58 0.49 -35.06
CA ARG A 546 12.52 1.24 -34.43
C ARG A 546 11.51 1.74 -35.45
N ARG A 547 10.26 1.56 -35.06
CA ARG A 547 9.08 1.96 -35.81
C ARG A 547 8.91 3.48 -35.74
N LYS A 548 9.05 4.18 -36.86
CA LYS A 548 8.99 5.66 -36.90
C LYS A 548 7.54 6.17 -36.95
N VAL A 549 7.23 7.14 -36.10
CA VAL A 549 5.95 7.86 -36.08
C VAL A 549 6.27 9.36 -36.23
N ASP A 550 5.81 9.98 -37.32
CA ASP A 550 6.04 11.40 -37.57
C ASP A 550 4.89 12.25 -37.00
N CYS A 551 4.92 12.45 -35.69
CA CYS A 551 3.99 13.33 -35.00
C CYS A 551 4.65 14.07 -33.84
N ASP A 552 3.94 15.04 -33.27
CA ASP A 552 4.43 15.73 -32.10
C ASP A 552 4.53 14.77 -30.88
N PRO A 553 5.69 14.68 -30.21
CA PRO A 553 5.86 13.78 -29.08
C PRO A 553 4.98 14.09 -27.86
N SER A 554 4.61 15.36 -27.61
CA SER A 554 3.71 15.72 -26.49
C SER A 554 2.32 15.12 -26.74
N CYS A 555 1.79 15.31 -27.95
CA CYS A 555 0.50 14.78 -28.38
C CYS A 555 0.50 13.25 -28.34
N PHE A 556 1.57 12.62 -28.82
CA PHE A 556 1.68 11.16 -28.81
C PHE A 556 1.73 10.57 -27.40
N SER A 557 2.42 11.23 -26.47
CA SER A 557 2.43 10.81 -25.06
C SER A 557 1.01 10.78 -24.48
N LYS A 558 0.19 11.81 -24.75
CA LYS A 558 -1.19 11.87 -24.27
C LYS A 558 -2.07 10.78 -24.86
N ILE A 559 -1.89 10.46 -26.14
CA ILE A 559 -2.56 9.31 -26.75
C ILE A 559 -2.18 8.01 -26.02
N LEU A 560 -0.89 7.79 -25.76
CA LEU A 560 -0.46 6.59 -25.04
C LEU A 560 -1.06 6.52 -23.63
N ASP A 561 -1.18 7.64 -22.93
CA ASP A 561 -1.80 7.68 -21.61
C ASP A 561 -3.28 7.25 -21.68
N VAL A 562 -4.05 7.74 -22.67
CA VAL A 562 -5.43 7.27 -22.94
C VAL A 562 -5.46 5.76 -23.22
N MET A 563 -4.54 5.28 -24.07
CA MET A 563 -4.48 3.86 -24.46
C MET A 563 -4.12 2.96 -23.27
N ARG A 564 -3.22 3.41 -22.39
CA ARG A 564 -2.87 2.69 -21.14
C ARG A 564 -4.07 2.60 -20.20
N MET A 565 -4.85 3.67 -20.07
CA MET A 565 -6.09 3.66 -19.28
C MET A 565 -7.12 2.69 -19.88
N ARG A 566 -7.33 2.74 -21.20
CA ARG A 566 -8.24 1.82 -21.90
C ARG A 566 -7.83 0.36 -21.72
N LYS A 567 -6.55 0.06 -21.91
CA LYS A 567 -5.98 -1.27 -21.71
C LYS A 567 -6.30 -1.81 -20.32
N ARG A 568 -6.08 -0.99 -19.28
CA ARG A 568 -6.35 -1.37 -17.88
C ARG A 568 -7.85 -1.58 -17.64
N ALA A 569 -8.71 -0.72 -18.20
CA ALA A 569 -10.16 -0.89 -18.10
C ALA A 569 -10.63 -2.21 -18.74
N ALA A 570 -10.02 -2.64 -19.84
CA ALA A 570 -10.35 -3.91 -20.50
C ALA A 570 -9.93 -5.15 -19.69
N TRP A 571 -8.96 -5.03 -18.78
CA TRP A 571 -8.51 -6.13 -17.91
C TRP A 571 -9.37 -6.33 -16.67
N VAL A 572 -10.31 -5.42 -16.42
CA VAL A 572 -11.28 -5.53 -15.33
C VAL A 572 -12.28 -6.65 -15.65
N THR A 573 -11.91 -7.89 -15.34
CA THR A 573 -12.82 -9.04 -15.44
C THR A 573 -13.26 -9.57 -14.07
N ASP A 574 -12.58 -9.14 -13.00
CA ASP A 574 -12.82 -9.56 -11.61
C ASP A 574 -13.37 -8.37 -10.80
N ASP A 575 -14.46 -8.57 -10.06
CA ASP A 575 -15.18 -7.53 -9.33
C ASP A 575 -14.25 -6.73 -8.40
N GLN A 576 -13.27 -7.39 -7.77
CA GLN A 576 -12.33 -6.74 -6.85
C GLN A 576 -11.24 -5.91 -7.55
N GLN A 577 -10.72 -6.37 -8.69
CA GLN A 577 -9.77 -5.58 -9.49
C GLN A 577 -10.48 -4.42 -10.20
N GLY A 578 -11.73 -4.67 -10.59
CA GLY A 578 -12.60 -3.66 -11.16
C GLY A 578 -13.00 -2.57 -10.21
N ALA A 579 -13.21 -2.88 -8.94
CA ALA A 579 -13.39 -1.86 -7.91
C ALA A 579 -12.17 -0.93 -7.87
N LEU A 580 -10.95 -1.46 -7.74
CA LEU A 580 -9.73 -0.65 -7.69
C LEU A 580 -9.51 0.24 -8.92
N ILE A 581 -9.75 -0.26 -10.14
CA ILE A 581 -9.55 0.52 -11.36
C ILE A 581 -10.69 1.55 -11.56
N ARG A 582 -11.93 1.22 -11.17
CA ARG A 582 -13.06 2.17 -11.19
C ARG A 582 -12.90 3.26 -10.12
N GLU A 583 -12.43 2.87 -8.93
CA GLU A 583 -12.11 3.77 -7.81
C GLU A 583 -10.92 4.67 -8.12
N ALA A 584 -9.92 4.17 -8.88
CA ALA A 584 -8.82 4.99 -9.38
C ALA A 584 -9.30 6.17 -10.23
N GLY A 585 -10.43 6.00 -10.91
CA GLY A 585 -11.10 7.08 -11.63
C GLY A 585 -12.02 7.95 -10.76
N GLY A 586 -12.20 7.61 -9.49
CA GLY A 586 -13.15 8.29 -8.61
C GLY A 586 -14.61 7.96 -8.91
N GLY A 587 -14.88 6.83 -9.57
CA GLY A 587 -16.20 6.56 -10.17
C GLY A 587 -16.49 7.42 -11.42
N HIS A 588 -15.55 8.29 -11.80
CA HIS A 588 -15.62 9.11 -13.00
C HIS A 588 -14.55 8.69 -14.02
N THR A 589 -14.82 8.98 -15.28
CA THR A 589 -13.83 8.82 -16.33
C THR A 589 -12.76 9.90 -16.16
N VAL A 590 -11.56 9.53 -15.67
CA VAL A 590 -10.43 10.46 -15.62
C VAL A 590 -10.18 10.98 -17.04
N ARG A 591 -10.20 12.30 -17.19
CA ARG A 591 -9.92 12.95 -18.46
C ARG A 591 -8.48 13.45 -18.48
N ILE A 592 -7.82 13.25 -19.60
CA ILE A 592 -6.45 13.68 -19.83
C ILE A 592 -6.49 15.08 -20.42
N PRO A 593 -5.97 16.08 -19.71
CA PRO A 593 -5.97 17.43 -20.23
C PRO A 593 -4.97 17.58 -21.37
N VAL A 594 -5.40 18.24 -22.43
CA VAL A 594 -4.59 18.59 -23.59
C VAL A 594 -4.54 20.12 -23.70
N PRO A 595 -3.33 20.74 -23.77
CA PRO A 595 -3.20 22.17 -24.02
C PRO A 595 -3.94 22.57 -25.30
N GLU A 596 -4.60 23.73 -25.30
CA GLU A 596 -5.37 24.17 -26.48
C GLU A 596 -4.46 24.39 -27.70
N SER A 597 -3.19 24.77 -27.49
CA SER A 597 -2.17 24.84 -28.54
C SER A 597 -1.94 23.51 -29.26
N ASP A 598 -2.10 22.40 -28.55
CA ASP A 598 -1.76 21.05 -29.02
C ASP A 598 -3.01 20.34 -29.55
N ARG A 599 -4.21 20.85 -29.25
CA ARG A 599 -5.49 20.19 -29.52
C ARG A 599 -5.75 19.91 -31.00
N ALA A 600 -5.41 20.84 -31.88
CA ALA A 600 -5.58 20.64 -33.32
C ALA A 600 -4.65 19.53 -33.85
N CYS A 601 -3.40 19.51 -33.37
CA CYS A 601 -2.42 18.46 -33.68
C CYS A 601 -2.87 17.11 -33.12
N PHE A 602 -3.31 17.08 -31.85
CA PHE A 602 -3.84 15.90 -31.19
C PHE A 602 -5.04 15.31 -31.95
N LYS A 603 -6.03 16.12 -32.31
CA LYS A 603 -7.23 15.66 -33.04
C LYS A 603 -6.86 15.08 -34.41
N ASN A 604 -5.96 15.73 -35.16
CA ASN A 604 -5.48 15.21 -36.45
C ASN A 604 -4.77 13.86 -36.26
N LEU A 605 -3.93 13.76 -35.24
CA LEU A 605 -3.22 12.54 -34.90
C LEU A 605 -4.17 11.39 -34.54
N VAL A 606 -5.23 11.68 -33.77
CA VAL A 606 -6.27 10.70 -33.42
C VAL A 606 -7.00 10.20 -34.67
N HIS A 607 -7.45 11.10 -35.56
CA HIS A 607 -8.08 10.69 -36.83
C HIS A 607 -7.16 9.84 -37.71
N THR A 608 -5.86 10.12 -37.68
CA THR A 608 -4.88 9.39 -38.50
C THR A 608 -4.57 8.00 -37.94
N LEU A 609 -4.41 7.90 -36.61
CA LEU A 609 -3.93 6.68 -35.97
C LEU A 609 -5.05 5.77 -35.44
N PHE A 610 -6.25 6.31 -35.22
CA PHE A 610 -7.37 5.61 -34.59
C PHE A 610 -8.67 5.81 -35.38
N PRO A 611 -8.70 5.46 -36.69
CA PRO A 611 -9.95 5.46 -37.42
C PRO A 611 -10.96 4.57 -36.70
N GLU A 612 -12.20 5.03 -36.56
CA GLU A 612 -13.32 4.34 -35.89
C GLU A 612 -13.25 4.31 -34.36
N CYS A 613 -12.16 4.80 -33.76
CA CYS A 613 -12.00 4.90 -32.31
C CYS A 613 -11.85 6.36 -31.83
N GLU A 614 -12.10 7.34 -32.71
CA GLU A 614 -11.83 8.75 -32.39
C GLU A 614 -12.70 9.27 -31.25
N ASP A 615 -14.00 8.98 -31.29
CA ASP A 615 -14.94 9.46 -30.27
C ASP A 615 -14.51 9.00 -28.88
N PHE A 616 -14.06 7.74 -28.77
CA PHE A 616 -13.54 7.23 -27.51
C PHE A 616 -12.30 8.01 -27.03
N VAL A 617 -11.30 8.20 -27.88
CA VAL A 617 -10.07 8.90 -27.47
C VAL A 617 -10.38 10.36 -27.13
N MET A 618 -11.31 10.97 -27.87
CA MET A 618 -11.73 12.35 -27.67
C MET A 618 -12.61 12.55 -26.42
N ASP A 619 -13.37 11.53 -26.00
CA ASP A 619 -14.16 11.54 -24.76
C ASP A 619 -13.29 11.45 -23.49
N MET A 620 -12.10 10.88 -23.64
CA MET A 620 -11.09 10.71 -22.59
C MET A 620 -10.20 11.94 -22.42
N ILE A 621 -10.36 13.00 -23.22
CA ILE A 621 -9.58 14.24 -23.08
C ILE A 621 -10.44 15.41 -22.62
N GLU A 622 -9.80 16.40 -22.00
CA GLU A 622 -10.43 17.68 -21.67
C GLU A 622 -9.59 18.88 -22.12
N PRO A 623 -10.23 20.00 -22.49
CA PRO A 623 -9.51 21.24 -22.76
C PRO A 623 -8.87 21.78 -21.47
N TRP A 624 -7.57 22.06 -21.49
CA TRP A 624 -6.86 22.59 -20.33
C TRP A 624 -7.28 24.02 -19.92
N ASP A 625 -7.83 24.81 -20.86
CA ASP A 625 -8.17 26.23 -20.62
C ASP A 625 -9.32 26.45 -19.62
N ASN A 626 -9.99 25.38 -19.18
CA ASN A 626 -11.08 25.45 -18.19
C ASN A 626 -10.60 25.38 -16.73
N VAL A 627 -9.29 25.28 -16.47
CA VAL A 627 -8.78 25.37 -15.09
C VAL A 627 -8.78 26.85 -14.67
N PRO A 628 -9.53 27.25 -13.64
CA PRO A 628 -9.66 28.65 -13.25
C PRO A 628 -8.29 29.31 -13.04
N VAL A 629 -8.01 30.35 -13.82
CA VAL A 629 -6.77 31.17 -13.77
C VAL A 629 -6.49 31.77 -12.38
N ALA A 630 -7.42 31.64 -11.43
CA ALA A 630 -7.29 32.04 -10.04
C ALA A 630 -6.11 31.39 -9.28
N MET A 631 -5.40 30.41 -9.85
CA MET A 631 -4.31 29.68 -9.16
C MET A 631 -2.89 29.90 -9.69
N THR A 632 -2.64 30.80 -10.66
CA THR A 632 -1.27 31.09 -11.12
C THR A 632 -0.99 32.59 -11.21
N SER A 633 -0.69 33.23 -10.07
CA SER A 633 -0.14 34.59 -10.04
C SER A 633 1.39 34.58 -9.84
N ALA A 634 2.12 34.31 -10.93
CA ALA A 634 3.47 34.85 -11.13
C ALA A 634 3.78 34.90 -12.64
N PRO A 635 3.80 36.08 -13.26
CA PRO A 635 4.15 36.20 -14.67
C PRO A 635 5.65 35.95 -14.85
N CYS A 636 6.01 34.84 -15.48
CA CYS A 636 7.34 34.70 -16.08
C CYS A 636 7.38 35.57 -17.33
N HIS A 637 7.97 36.77 -17.23
CA HIS A 637 8.31 37.57 -18.40
C HIS A 637 9.41 36.85 -19.21
N SER A 638 9.02 36.26 -20.33
CA SER A 638 9.93 35.89 -21.41
C SER A 638 10.33 37.17 -22.16
N ILE A 639 11.56 37.63 -21.93
CA ILE A 639 12.22 38.61 -22.80
C ILE A 639 12.78 37.82 -23.99
N LEU A 640 12.11 37.89 -25.13
CA LEU A 640 12.71 37.63 -26.43
C LEU A 640 12.26 38.75 -27.37
N GLU A 641 13.10 39.77 -27.51
CA GLU A 641 13.11 40.62 -28.70
C GLU A 641 14.06 40.01 -29.75
N PRO A 642 13.78 40.20 -31.05
CA PRO A 642 14.55 39.61 -32.13
C PRO A 642 15.79 40.46 -32.44
N MET A 643 16.98 39.85 -32.34
CA MET A 643 18.22 40.45 -32.85
C MET A 643 18.47 39.95 -34.28
N SER A 644 18.38 40.89 -35.20
CA SER A 644 18.72 40.77 -36.62
C SER A 644 20.22 40.61 -36.86
N ASP A 645 20.53 39.78 -37.85
CA ASP A 645 21.70 39.72 -38.74
C ASP A 645 22.89 40.64 -38.42
N LYS A 646 24.06 40.00 -38.18
CA LYS A 646 25.34 40.48 -38.73
C LYS A 646 26.39 39.36 -38.77
N GLU A 647 26.89 39.16 -39.97
CA GLU A 647 28.04 38.35 -40.35
C GLU A 647 29.31 38.76 -39.60
N ALA A 648 30.14 37.77 -39.24
CA ALA A 648 31.59 37.91 -39.28
C ALA A 648 32.26 36.53 -39.25
N GLU A 649 33.05 36.28 -40.30
CA GLU A 649 34.02 35.21 -40.46
C GLU A 649 35.00 35.12 -39.27
N THR A 650 35.41 33.90 -38.89
CA THR A 650 36.82 33.56 -38.63
C THR A 650 37.01 32.06 -38.46
N SER A 651 38.14 31.60 -39.01
CA SER A 651 38.59 30.23 -39.26
C SER A 651 38.94 29.41 -38.00
N PRO A 652 39.12 28.07 -38.13
CA PRO A 652 39.36 27.18 -36.99
C PRO A 652 40.86 26.89 -36.77
N PRO A 653 41.25 26.44 -35.58
CA PRO A 653 42.44 25.62 -35.44
C PRO A 653 42.11 24.20 -34.96
N GLU A 654 42.50 23.26 -35.81
CA GLU A 654 43.37 22.11 -35.54
C GLU A 654 43.11 21.18 -34.35
N CYS A 655 42.97 19.91 -34.73
CA CYS A 655 43.07 18.70 -33.93
C CYS A 655 44.36 18.62 -33.12
N ALA A 656 44.26 18.11 -31.89
CA ALA A 656 45.34 17.38 -31.24
C ALA A 656 44.79 16.16 -30.49
N SER A 657 45.44 15.05 -30.79
CA SER A 657 45.29 13.68 -30.33
C SER A 657 45.79 13.41 -28.92
N SER A 658 45.49 12.20 -28.43
CA SER A 658 46.19 11.42 -27.36
C SER A 658 45.90 11.90 -25.92
N GLU A 659 45.74 11.06 -24.90
CA GLU A 659 46.37 9.77 -24.58
C GLU A 659 45.44 8.87 -23.73
N GLU A 660 45.65 7.55 -23.83
CA GLU A 660 45.29 6.55 -22.80
C GLU A 660 45.99 6.87 -21.45
N PRO A 661 45.56 6.27 -20.34
CA PRO A 661 46.37 5.13 -19.90
C PRO A 661 45.58 3.93 -19.35
N GLN A 662 46.25 2.80 -19.52
CA GLN A 662 45.92 1.47 -19.04
C GLN A 662 46.14 1.29 -17.52
N GLN A 663 45.69 0.12 -17.06
CA GLN A 663 46.24 -0.72 -15.96
C GLN A 663 45.70 -0.55 -14.54
N THR A 664 44.69 -1.40 -14.27
CA THR A 664 44.74 -2.54 -13.33
C THR A 664 45.53 -2.39 -12.02
N GLY A 665 44.80 -2.37 -10.91
CA GLY A 665 45.29 -2.75 -9.57
C GLY A 665 44.27 -3.64 -8.85
N PRO A 666 44.68 -4.69 -8.12
CA PRO A 666 43.76 -5.67 -7.54
C PRO A 666 43.21 -5.16 -6.20
N VAL A 667 41.90 -4.95 -6.13
CA VAL A 667 41.21 -4.62 -4.88
C VAL A 667 40.89 -5.90 -4.11
N ARG A 668 41.44 -5.98 -2.89
CA ARG A 668 41.21 -7.03 -1.89
C ARG A 668 39.72 -7.19 -1.57
N ARG A 669 39.21 -8.42 -1.67
CA ARG A 669 37.89 -8.83 -1.15
C ARG A 669 37.90 -8.86 0.39
N PRO A 670 36.97 -8.20 1.08
CA PRO A 670 36.56 -8.65 2.41
C PRO A 670 35.50 -9.74 2.26
N SER A 671 35.84 -10.94 2.73
CA SER A 671 34.88 -12.01 2.99
C SER A 671 33.92 -11.55 4.10
N ARG A 672 32.65 -11.31 3.76
CA ARG A 672 31.56 -11.23 4.74
C ARG A 672 30.41 -12.12 4.32
N ARG A 673 30.18 -13.15 5.14
CA ARG A 673 28.98 -13.99 5.18
C ARG A 673 27.79 -13.12 5.55
N THR A 674 26.78 -13.07 4.69
CA THR A 674 25.40 -12.79 5.08
C THR A 674 24.56 -13.94 4.53
N GLY A 675 24.01 -14.73 5.44
CA GLY A 675 23.19 -15.90 5.14
C GLY A 675 21.75 -15.48 4.83
N ASN A 676 21.18 -16.11 3.81
CA ASN A 676 19.83 -15.91 3.32
C ASN A 676 18.83 -16.66 4.23
N ALA A 677 17.85 -15.99 4.84
CA ALA A 677 16.92 -16.62 5.80
C ALA A 677 16.16 -17.85 5.25
N GLY A 678 15.78 -17.85 3.97
CA GLY A 678 15.09 -18.99 3.34
C GLY A 678 16.01 -20.20 3.04
N GLN A 679 17.26 -19.95 2.65
CA GLN A 679 18.26 -21.02 2.44
C GLN A 679 18.80 -21.53 3.78
N LEU A 680 18.94 -20.64 4.77
CA LEU A 680 19.34 -20.97 6.14
C LEU A 680 18.26 -21.76 6.87
N LEU A 681 16.98 -21.61 6.50
CA LEU A 681 15.87 -22.41 7.03
C LEU A 681 15.86 -23.81 6.42
N MET A 682 16.08 -23.97 5.11
CA MET A 682 16.26 -25.29 4.50
C MET A 682 17.55 -25.98 4.97
N ASP A 683 18.65 -25.24 5.10
CA ASP A 683 19.88 -25.74 5.72
C ASP A 683 19.66 -26.03 7.21
N ARG A 684 18.82 -25.28 7.94
CA ARG A 684 18.42 -25.60 9.32
C ARG A 684 17.48 -26.79 9.40
N LEU A 685 16.54 -26.97 8.48
CA LEU A 685 15.66 -28.14 8.38
C LEU A 685 16.48 -29.39 8.00
N GLN A 686 17.55 -29.22 7.22
CA GLN A 686 18.55 -30.25 6.91
C GLN A 686 19.58 -30.47 8.03
N GLN A 687 19.82 -29.46 8.89
CA GLN A 687 20.73 -29.52 10.06
C GLN A 687 20.02 -29.82 11.40
N LEU A 688 18.69 -29.73 11.46
CA LEU A 688 17.90 -30.35 12.51
C LEU A 688 18.28 -31.83 12.50
N PRO A 689 18.58 -32.43 13.65
CA PRO A 689 19.11 -33.79 13.69
C PRO A 689 18.12 -34.70 12.96
N ARG A 690 18.47 -35.14 11.74
CA ARG A 690 17.75 -36.20 11.01
C ARG A 690 17.38 -37.26 12.02
N ARG A 691 16.09 -37.34 12.40
CA ARG A 691 15.25 -38.34 13.11
C ARG A 691 15.86 -39.58 13.80
N ALA A 692 17.17 -39.66 13.97
CA ALA A 692 17.93 -40.81 14.43
C ALA A 692 18.34 -40.68 15.90
N SER A 693 18.29 -39.47 16.48
CA SER A 693 18.74 -39.25 17.86
C SER A 693 17.69 -39.61 18.93
N LEU A 694 16.38 -39.42 18.66
CA LEU A 694 15.34 -39.73 19.66
C LEU A 694 15.04 -41.23 19.80
N ARG A 695 15.27 -42.03 18.73
CA ARG A 695 15.17 -43.50 18.82
C ARG A 695 16.38 -44.14 19.52
N SER A 696 17.53 -43.48 19.54
CA SER A 696 18.79 -44.05 20.07
C SER A 696 18.91 -43.96 21.60
N THR A 697 18.26 -43.00 22.26
CA THR A 697 18.43 -42.77 23.70
C THR A 697 17.45 -43.57 24.57
N ALA A 698 16.30 -43.99 24.04
CA ALA A 698 15.34 -44.83 24.76
C ALA A 698 15.75 -46.33 24.82
N SER A 699 16.60 -46.79 23.91
CA SER A 699 17.00 -48.21 23.81
C SER A 699 18.23 -48.58 24.67
N ALA A 700 18.95 -47.62 25.25
CA ALA A 700 20.24 -47.89 25.91
C ALA A 700 20.16 -48.24 27.40
N ALA A 701 18.97 -48.25 28.03
CA ALA A 701 18.83 -48.46 29.47
C ALA A 701 18.49 -49.91 29.91
N THR A 702 18.50 -50.89 29.00
CA THR A 702 18.21 -52.28 29.33
C THR A 702 19.21 -53.23 28.68
N THR A 703 20.35 -53.48 29.35
CA THR A 703 21.06 -54.79 29.35
C THR A 703 22.38 -54.69 30.12
N SER A 704 22.39 -55.16 31.37
CA SER A 704 23.49 -55.97 31.92
C SER A 704 23.02 -56.67 33.20
N ASP A 705 22.54 -57.89 33.07
CA ASP A 705 22.48 -58.88 34.15
C ASP A 705 23.14 -60.15 33.62
N SER A 706 24.21 -60.59 34.27
CA SER A 706 24.75 -61.96 34.28
C SER A 706 25.88 -62.05 35.31
N PRO A 707 26.04 -63.20 35.98
CA PRO A 707 25.65 -63.48 37.37
C PRO A 707 26.64 -63.00 38.43
#